data_AF-A0A9W6X8B9-F1
#
_entry.id   AF-A0A9W6X8B9-F1
#
_cell.length_a   1.000
_cell.length_b   1.000
_cell.length_c   1.000
_cell.angle_alpha   90.00
_cell.angle_beta   90.00
_cell.angle_gamma   90.00
#
_symmetry.space_group_name_H-M   'P 1'
#
loop_
_entity.id
_entity.type
_entity.pdbx_description
1 polymer ?
#
loop_
_entity_poly.entity_id
_entity_poly.type
_entity_poly.pdbx_seq_one_letter_code
_entity_poly.pdbx_strand_id
1 'polypeptide(L)'
;MLGHVRGERRDRGGRRPQSPIVGWVTVLLLLALSASCGYYSQQTISISYEGERAVSSVTHDVIIRRQQLLAKLTAQAGGSGSSAPAKLMLDQVGVSSDGSQDVENPDTIIDPMQNAPVENVADTPQPTEKKTQAPPADTTQPPTPTSTSKPTPKPTPTSSSADLTKAPTPKTTLKPQSDPAMEKLWAPVKSLPELDEFECVAWRQTANCSPKGDPKPNRDASCDKVILPSDSGFCEYRHRQTGELRRIISAKCKSRASQMGYSCSNATMLVRYNLMADNYKPDYPLSFENNQNDFRRENGLANDNSSKAVVVSNNKLDPPASFSRGIAYVIYEQLFLSVYAAIRALRSTGCMLPIELWYREEETNTSHPLLQELTSKYGAYLRIIKDPRAVKFYTKLYAVFYSAFDNLLLLDADNFAARDPTHLFATEIYNETGAIFWPDFWMPNRTIFKTKKNSDLWELMGVPFVDMFEQESGQVLVNRAKHTKALHTLLHYGLTEPHLPAEFDMLWGDKDLFRFAWMRTNSTFHMIERPAGSAGLRAPHLNIFCGNTMVQHDPDGDIAFLHRNIVKFLPDGNNTEKLWQYVQQYNMNQDLRFYEVRGDVDHRWFPSIRKCYGRRINYLRAYSLKPITDFPFAGLEDEIISHVQEGEAIIKKSGYVSLPTEPPATKAPKRIKKRRDHKRSDQKDRKDKKK
;
A
#
# COMPACT_ATOMS: atom_id res chain seq x y z
N MET A 1 26.57 63.32 -62.16
CA MET A 1 26.10 61.94 -62.44
C MET A 1 27.26 60.99 -62.13
N LEU A 2 27.03 59.91 -61.38
CA LEU A 2 27.88 58.71 -61.27
C LEU A 2 27.08 57.65 -60.47
N GLY A 3 27.15 56.38 -60.87
CA GLY A 3 26.20 55.33 -60.44
C GLY A 3 26.52 54.65 -59.11
N HIS A 4 25.48 54.09 -58.48
CA HIS A 4 25.60 53.27 -57.26
C HIS A 4 26.25 51.90 -57.50
N VAL A 5 27.14 51.49 -56.60
CA VAL A 5 27.23 50.12 -56.08
C VAL A 5 27.36 50.24 -54.56
N ARG A 6 26.62 49.44 -53.77
CA ARG A 6 26.63 49.51 -52.30
C ARG A 6 26.63 48.10 -51.69
N GLY A 7 27.62 47.83 -50.84
CA GLY A 7 27.85 46.51 -50.25
C GLY A 7 29.09 46.51 -49.37
N GLU A 8 29.02 47.13 -48.20
CA GLU A 8 30.18 47.38 -47.34
C GLU A 8 30.47 46.23 -46.36
N ARG A 9 31.76 45.92 -46.19
CA ARG A 9 32.32 45.23 -45.02
C ARG A 9 33.04 46.27 -44.15
N ARG A 10 32.71 46.36 -42.86
CA ARG A 10 33.47 47.04 -41.78
C ARG A 10 32.84 46.68 -40.42
N ASP A 11 33.51 46.73 -39.27
CA ASP A 11 34.97 46.68 -38.98
C ASP A 11 35.16 46.13 -37.53
N ARG A 12 36.40 46.02 -37.03
CA ARG A 12 36.70 45.59 -35.65
C ARG A 12 36.60 46.74 -34.64
N GLY A 13 36.17 46.43 -33.41
CA GLY A 13 36.29 47.30 -32.24
C GLY A 13 36.55 46.50 -30.96
N GLY A 14 37.64 46.80 -30.24
CA GLY A 14 38.06 46.05 -29.05
C GLY A 14 37.63 46.68 -27.71
N ARG A 15 37.71 45.90 -26.62
CA ARG A 15 37.58 46.39 -25.23
C ARG A 15 38.71 45.83 -24.35
N ARG A 16 39.12 46.62 -23.34
CA ARG A 16 40.15 46.27 -22.34
C ARG A 16 39.55 45.43 -21.19
N PRO A 17 40.36 44.64 -20.46
CA PRO A 17 39.91 43.86 -19.31
C PRO A 17 39.71 44.71 -18.04
N GLN A 18 38.88 44.22 -17.11
CA GLN A 18 38.82 44.65 -15.71
C GLN A 18 39.48 43.57 -14.82
N SER A 19 39.99 43.95 -13.65
CA SER A 19 40.85 43.09 -12.82
C SER A 19 40.07 42.23 -11.80
N PRO A 20 40.62 41.09 -11.34
CA PRO A 20 39.90 40.13 -10.48
C PRO A 20 39.80 40.52 -9.00
N ILE A 21 40.32 41.69 -8.60
CA ILE A 21 40.58 42.02 -7.19
C ILE A 21 39.29 42.28 -6.38
N VAL A 22 38.25 42.85 -7.02
CA VAL A 22 36.99 43.24 -6.34
C VAL A 22 36.20 42.02 -5.82
N GLY A 23 36.28 40.87 -6.52
CA GLY A 23 35.52 39.67 -6.16
C GLY A 23 36.00 38.96 -4.90
N TRP A 24 37.29 39.06 -4.55
CA TRP A 24 37.85 38.38 -3.38
C TRP A 24 37.55 39.11 -2.06
N VAL A 25 37.49 40.44 -2.09
CA VAL A 25 37.19 41.27 -0.90
C VAL A 25 35.75 41.03 -0.40
N THR A 26 34.81 40.87 -1.33
CA THR A 26 33.40 40.57 -0.99
C THR A 26 33.22 39.17 -0.39
N VAL A 27 33.96 38.17 -0.86
CA VAL A 27 33.94 36.80 -0.29
C VAL A 27 34.55 36.77 1.12
N LEU A 28 35.67 37.47 1.35
CA LEU A 28 36.32 37.53 2.66
C LEU A 28 35.44 38.22 3.72
N LEU A 29 34.72 39.30 3.36
CA LEU A 29 33.77 39.97 4.28
C LEU A 29 32.62 39.06 4.71
N LEU A 30 32.08 38.23 3.81
CA LEU A 30 31.01 37.27 4.11
C LEU A 30 31.49 36.11 5.01
N LEU A 31 32.75 35.69 4.89
CA LEU A 31 33.35 34.68 5.75
C LEU A 31 33.67 35.21 7.16
N ALA A 32 34.08 36.48 7.30
CA ALA A 32 34.31 37.09 8.61
C ALA A 32 33.01 37.25 9.43
N LEU A 33 31.91 37.64 8.78
CA LEU A 33 30.60 37.81 9.44
C LEU A 33 29.99 36.48 9.90
N SER A 34 30.17 35.39 9.14
CA SER A 34 29.67 34.07 9.51
C SER A 34 30.46 33.44 10.68
N ALA A 35 31.79 33.64 10.73
CA ALA A 35 32.60 33.21 11.87
C ALA A 35 32.19 33.91 13.19
N SER A 36 31.95 35.23 13.12
CA SER A 36 31.59 36.04 14.29
C SER A 36 30.23 35.65 14.90
N CYS A 37 29.25 35.26 14.08
CA CYS A 37 27.94 34.78 14.55
C CYS A 37 27.97 33.36 15.13
N GLY A 38 28.96 32.53 14.76
CA GLY A 38 29.08 31.16 15.28
C GLY A 38 29.49 31.11 16.76
N TYR A 39 30.40 31.98 17.16
CA TYR A 39 31.04 31.92 18.49
C TYR A 39 30.10 32.26 19.65
N TYR A 40 29.12 33.13 19.43
CA TYR A 40 28.11 33.49 20.44
C TYR A 40 27.02 32.41 20.67
N SER A 41 26.95 31.37 19.82
CA SER A 41 25.87 30.38 19.88
C SER A 41 26.16 29.16 20.78
N GLN A 42 27.33 29.07 21.41
CA GLN A 42 27.75 27.91 22.21
C GLN A 42 27.65 28.08 23.74
N GLN A 43 27.15 29.21 24.25
CA GLN A 43 27.03 29.47 25.70
C GLN A 43 25.60 29.78 26.21
N THR A 44 24.56 29.23 25.60
CA THR A 44 23.27 28.96 26.28
C THR A 44 22.49 27.87 25.57
N ILE A 45 22.28 26.74 26.25
CA ILE A 45 21.01 25.98 26.39
C ILE A 45 21.32 24.82 27.34
N SER A 46 21.08 25.08 28.62
CA SER A 46 21.00 24.10 29.70
C SER A 46 19.73 24.46 30.49
N ILE A 47 18.58 24.03 29.98
CA ILE A 47 17.28 24.37 30.56
C ILE A 47 16.58 23.07 30.91
N SER A 48 16.35 22.88 32.22
CA SER A 48 15.55 21.80 32.78
C SER A 48 14.08 21.94 32.40
N TYR A 49 13.39 20.82 32.24
CA TYR A 49 11.95 20.80 32.00
C TYR A 49 11.17 21.05 33.30
N GLU A 50 10.66 22.27 33.48
CA GLU A 50 9.61 22.60 34.43
C GLU A 50 8.67 23.66 33.83
N GLY A 51 7.38 23.57 34.16
CA GLY A 51 6.40 24.66 33.97
C GLY A 51 5.69 24.71 32.62
N GLU A 52 4.36 24.85 32.68
CA GLU A 52 3.50 25.08 31.52
C GLU A 52 3.69 26.50 30.94
N ARG A 53 3.79 26.63 29.61
CA ARG A 53 3.34 27.81 28.85
C ARG A 53 3.26 27.52 27.36
N ALA A 54 2.24 28.07 26.71
CA ALA A 54 2.04 27.92 25.27
C ALA A 54 3.10 28.70 24.47
N VAL A 55 3.71 28.04 23.48
CA VAL A 55 4.62 28.67 22.51
C VAL A 55 3.79 29.20 21.33
N SER A 56 3.96 30.47 20.98
CA SER A 56 3.24 31.09 19.85
C SER A 56 3.72 30.58 18.49
N SER A 57 2.81 30.43 17.54
CA SER A 57 3.05 29.89 16.18
C SER A 57 4.22 30.55 15.44
N VAL A 58 4.42 31.86 15.63
CA VAL A 58 5.49 32.65 15.00
C VAL A 58 6.90 32.07 15.29
N THR A 59 7.13 31.50 16.47
CA THR A 59 8.44 30.91 16.82
C THR A 59 8.67 29.58 16.08
N HIS A 60 7.61 28.82 15.81
CA HIS A 60 7.66 27.53 15.13
C HIS A 60 7.98 27.70 13.64
N ASP A 61 7.32 28.67 12.99
CA ASP A 61 7.50 29.00 11.57
C ASP A 61 8.94 29.40 11.22
N VAL A 62 9.61 30.14 12.13
CA VAL A 62 11.03 30.53 11.98
C VAL A 62 11.96 29.31 12.06
N ILE A 63 11.67 28.34 12.93
CA ILE A 63 12.46 27.10 13.06
C ILE A 63 12.32 26.25 11.79
N ILE A 64 11.10 26.01 11.31
CA ILE A 64 10.84 25.24 10.08
C ILE A 64 11.50 25.89 8.87
N ARG A 65 11.34 27.21 8.68
CA ARG A 65 11.99 27.92 7.57
C ARG A 65 13.52 27.85 7.64
N ARG A 66 14.12 27.88 8.84
CA ARG A 66 15.57 27.76 9.03
C ARG A 66 16.09 26.35 8.73
N GLN A 67 15.36 25.31 9.12
CA GLN A 67 15.68 23.91 8.76
C GLN A 67 15.55 23.67 7.25
N GLN A 68 14.48 24.17 6.62
CA GLN A 68 14.31 24.10 5.17
C GLN A 68 15.40 24.85 4.39
N LEU A 69 15.92 25.96 4.93
CA LEU A 69 17.06 26.67 4.33
C LEU A 69 18.36 25.86 4.43
N LEU A 70 18.63 25.26 5.58
CA LEU A 70 19.79 24.38 5.79
C LEU A 70 19.76 23.16 4.86
N ALA A 71 18.60 22.51 4.70
CA ALA A 71 18.41 21.40 3.77
C ALA A 71 18.63 21.81 2.30
N LYS A 72 18.25 23.02 1.91
CA LYS A 72 18.52 23.57 0.56
C LYS A 72 20.01 23.87 0.35
N LEU A 73 20.71 24.35 1.38
CA LEU A 73 22.16 24.64 1.31
C LEU A 73 23.00 23.36 1.24
N THR A 74 22.72 22.34 2.06
CA THR A 74 23.44 21.06 1.99
C THR A 74 23.21 20.33 0.66
N ALA A 75 22.00 20.43 0.09
CA ALA A 75 21.69 19.90 -1.24
C ALA A 75 22.46 20.59 -2.39
N GLN A 76 22.96 21.82 -2.21
CA GLN A 76 23.74 22.54 -3.22
C GLN A 76 25.26 22.33 -3.10
N ALA A 77 25.76 21.88 -1.94
CA ALA A 77 27.20 21.73 -1.70
C ALA A 77 27.82 20.42 -2.22
N GLY A 78 27.02 19.35 -2.42
CA GLY A 78 27.49 18.01 -2.82
C GLY A 78 27.92 17.87 -4.30
N GLY A 79 28.66 18.85 -4.84
CA GLY A 79 28.61 19.20 -6.27
C GLY A 79 29.77 18.79 -7.19
N SER A 80 30.96 18.38 -6.70
CA SER A 80 32.00 17.81 -7.57
C SER A 80 33.07 16.99 -6.83
N GLY A 81 33.60 15.96 -7.48
CA GLY A 81 34.65 15.09 -6.96
C GLY A 81 34.95 13.95 -7.94
N SER A 82 36.18 13.85 -8.44
CA SER A 82 36.59 12.86 -9.46
C SER A 82 37.67 11.96 -8.91
N SER A 83 37.38 10.66 -8.79
CA SER A 83 38.37 9.61 -8.58
C SER A 83 38.06 8.42 -9.49
N ALA A 84 39.00 8.11 -10.38
CA ALA A 84 38.95 6.91 -11.21
C ALA A 84 39.84 5.84 -10.58
N PRO A 85 39.37 4.60 -10.36
CA PRO A 85 40.23 3.52 -9.87
C PRO A 85 41.24 3.12 -10.95
N ALA A 86 42.51 2.94 -10.53
CA ALA A 86 43.58 2.55 -11.43
C ALA A 86 43.37 1.11 -11.97
N LYS A 87 43.69 0.90 -13.25
CA LYS A 87 43.56 -0.39 -13.92
C LYS A 87 44.84 -1.21 -13.74
N LEU A 88 44.92 -2.00 -12.67
CA LEU A 88 45.91 -3.07 -12.55
C LEU A 88 45.41 -4.33 -13.26
N MET A 89 46.22 -4.86 -14.18
CA MET A 89 46.04 -6.17 -14.78
C MET A 89 47.05 -7.14 -14.13
N LEU A 90 46.60 -8.34 -13.81
CA LEU A 90 47.44 -9.53 -13.71
C LEU A 90 46.63 -10.75 -14.18
N ASP A 91 47.31 -11.82 -14.54
CA ASP A 91 46.85 -12.67 -15.63
C ASP A 91 45.93 -13.85 -15.28
N GLN A 92 45.34 -14.41 -16.34
CA GLN A 92 44.54 -15.62 -16.30
C GLN A 92 45.42 -16.86 -16.14
N VAL A 93 44.98 -17.80 -15.29
CA VAL A 93 45.31 -19.22 -15.44
C VAL A 93 43.98 -19.95 -15.61
N GLY A 94 43.84 -20.70 -16.71
CA GLY A 94 42.62 -21.43 -17.04
C GLY A 94 42.78 -22.94 -16.87
N VAL A 95 41.71 -23.59 -16.41
CA VAL A 95 41.51 -25.05 -16.47
C VAL A 95 40.08 -25.30 -16.97
N SER A 96 39.81 -26.47 -17.54
CA SER A 96 38.71 -26.74 -18.47
C SER A 96 37.65 -27.73 -17.93
N SER A 97 36.48 -27.69 -18.59
CA SER A 97 35.55 -28.81 -18.89
C SER A 97 34.65 -29.45 -17.83
N ASP A 98 33.41 -29.66 -18.29
CA ASP A 98 32.44 -30.74 -18.01
C ASP A 98 31.75 -30.86 -16.63
N GLY A 99 30.57 -31.51 -16.66
CA GLY A 99 29.80 -31.90 -15.47
C GLY A 99 28.33 -31.45 -15.46
N SER A 100 27.46 -32.10 -16.24
CA SER A 100 26.00 -32.02 -16.07
C SER A 100 25.50 -33.06 -15.06
N GLN A 101 24.52 -32.72 -14.21
CA GLN A 101 23.31 -33.52 -13.96
C GLN A 101 22.35 -32.87 -12.94
N ASP A 102 21.09 -33.32 -12.99
CA ASP A 102 19.96 -32.91 -12.17
C ASP A 102 19.95 -33.61 -10.79
N VAL A 103 19.34 -32.95 -9.78
CA VAL A 103 18.86 -33.60 -8.54
C VAL A 103 17.53 -32.96 -8.12
N GLU A 104 16.58 -33.77 -7.69
CA GLU A 104 15.21 -33.37 -7.35
C GLU A 104 15.02 -32.91 -5.88
N ASN A 105 13.82 -32.40 -5.59
CA ASN A 105 13.31 -31.99 -4.28
C ASN A 105 12.71 -33.20 -3.52
N PRO A 106 12.91 -33.35 -2.20
CA PRO A 106 11.91 -32.87 -1.21
C PRO A 106 12.58 -32.20 0.03
N ASP A 107 11.93 -31.62 1.06
CA ASP A 107 10.61 -31.81 1.71
C ASP A 107 9.97 -30.45 2.14
N THR A 108 8.66 -30.24 2.30
CA THR A 108 7.59 -30.93 3.07
C THR A 108 7.57 -30.63 4.59
N ILE A 109 7.10 -29.45 5.01
CA ILE A 109 6.71 -29.17 6.43
C ILE A 109 5.41 -28.34 6.53
N ILE A 110 4.34 -29.04 6.93
CA ILE A 110 3.25 -28.69 7.87
C ILE A 110 2.57 -27.30 7.80
N ASP A 111 1.25 -27.34 7.57
CA ASP A 111 0.24 -26.28 7.75
C ASP A 111 -0.44 -26.41 9.13
N PRO A 112 -0.60 -25.32 9.93
CA PRO A 112 -1.24 -25.34 11.25
C PRO A 112 -2.56 -24.54 11.34
N MET A 113 -3.59 -24.88 10.54
CA MET A 113 -4.98 -24.40 10.77
C MET A 113 -5.97 -25.55 11.03
N GLN A 114 -5.93 -26.10 12.25
CA GLN A 114 -7.02 -26.91 12.81
C GLN A 114 -7.24 -26.59 14.29
N ASN A 115 -8.44 -26.13 14.64
CA ASN A 115 -9.13 -26.38 15.92
C ASN A 115 -10.53 -25.74 15.89
N ALA A 116 -11.55 -26.56 15.58
CA ALA A 116 -12.96 -26.28 15.86
C ALA A 116 -13.53 -27.54 16.54
N PRO A 117 -14.27 -27.44 17.67
CA PRO A 117 -14.74 -28.63 18.38
C PRO A 117 -15.85 -29.37 17.62
N VAL A 118 -15.94 -30.69 17.84
CA VAL A 118 -17.08 -31.52 17.47
C VAL A 118 -17.71 -32.03 18.76
N GLU A 119 -19.01 -31.81 18.96
CA GLU A 119 -19.81 -32.49 19.98
C GLU A 119 -20.78 -33.49 19.35
N ASN A 120 -21.28 -34.42 20.17
CA ASN A 120 -21.91 -35.65 19.71
C ASN A 120 -23.45 -35.58 19.66
N VAL A 121 -24.03 -36.43 18.83
CA VAL A 121 -25.49 -36.63 18.70
C VAL A 121 -25.98 -37.68 19.70
N ALA A 122 -27.14 -37.46 20.33
CA ALA A 122 -27.92 -38.50 20.99
C ALA A 122 -29.44 -38.24 20.95
N ASP A 123 -30.17 -39.28 20.56
CA ASP A 123 -31.60 -39.59 20.82
C ASP A 123 -32.75 -38.68 20.31
N THR A 124 -33.92 -39.31 20.23
CA THR A 124 -35.19 -38.82 19.65
C THR A 124 -36.33 -39.10 20.64
N PRO A 125 -37.50 -38.43 20.53
CA PRO A 125 -38.64 -39.18 19.97
C PRO A 125 -39.62 -38.36 19.09
N GLN A 126 -40.45 -39.13 18.37
CA GLN A 126 -41.58 -38.76 17.50
C GLN A 126 -42.91 -38.60 18.30
N PRO A 127 -44.12 -38.42 17.70
CA PRO A 127 -44.51 -37.98 16.34
C PRO A 127 -45.68 -36.94 16.28
N THR A 128 -46.04 -36.46 15.08
CA THR A 128 -47.41 -36.28 14.50
C THR A 128 -47.34 -35.33 13.27
N GLU A 129 -48.23 -35.29 12.28
CA GLU A 129 -49.00 -36.30 11.51
C GLU A 129 -49.60 -35.60 10.25
N LYS A 130 -50.15 -36.35 9.26
CA LYS A 130 -50.97 -35.90 8.08
C LYS A 130 -50.17 -35.24 6.91
N LYS A 131 -50.09 -35.89 5.71
CA LYS A 131 -51.06 -35.95 4.56
C LYS A 131 -51.11 -34.63 3.76
N THR A 132 -51.14 -34.54 2.41
CA THR A 132 -51.30 -35.47 1.24
C THR A 132 -51.12 -34.58 -0.06
N GLN A 133 -50.80 -34.97 -1.32
CA GLN A 133 -50.98 -36.18 -2.17
C GLN A 133 -49.90 -36.30 -3.30
N ALA A 134 -49.92 -37.43 -4.04
CA ALA A 134 -49.28 -37.76 -5.35
C ALA A 134 -50.05 -38.98 -5.95
N PRO A 135 -49.67 -39.70 -7.05
CA PRO A 135 -48.68 -39.48 -8.13
C PRO A 135 -49.45 -39.11 -9.44
N PRO A 136 -49.30 -39.66 -10.69
CA PRO A 136 -48.41 -40.72 -11.28
C PRO A 136 -46.95 -40.25 -11.53
N ALA A 137 -45.95 -41.06 -11.89
CA ALA A 137 -45.77 -42.51 -12.16
C ALA A 137 -45.89 -43.04 -13.62
N ASP A 138 -44.76 -43.57 -14.13
CA ASP A 138 -44.67 -44.74 -15.04
C ASP A 138 -43.33 -45.49 -14.76
N THR A 139 -43.04 -46.60 -15.46
CA THR A 139 -42.43 -47.79 -14.84
C THR A 139 -41.54 -48.60 -15.79
N THR A 140 -40.40 -49.17 -15.33
CA THR A 140 -39.93 -50.55 -15.66
C THR A 140 -38.58 -50.96 -15.01
N GLN A 141 -38.47 -52.25 -14.69
CA GLN A 141 -37.27 -53.04 -14.29
C GLN A 141 -37.68 -54.54 -14.29
N PRO A 142 -36.77 -55.53 -14.13
CA PRO A 142 -35.35 -55.63 -14.44
C PRO A 142 -35.08 -56.82 -15.42
N PRO A 143 -33.90 -57.48 -15.46
CA PRO A 143 -33.68 -58.64 -14.56
C PRO A 143 -32.22 -58.84 -14.06
N THR A 144 -32.00 -59.89 -13.25
CA THR A 144 -30.71 -60.41 -12.75
C THR A 144 -30.80 -61.94 -12.64
N PRO A 145 -29.71 -62.75 -12.53
CA PRO A 145 -29.35 -63.28 -11.19
C PRO A 145 -27.89 -63.81 -10.95
N THR A 146 -27.50 -63.95 -9.66
CA THR A 146 -26.64 -65.03 -9.04
C THR A 146 -25.14 -65.23 -9.42
N SER A 147 -24.22 -65.76 -8.58
CA SER A 147 -24.21 -66.07 -7.12
C SER A 147 -22.83 -66.55 -6.54
N THR A 148 -22.55 -66.23 -5.25
CA THR A 148 -21.79 -67.02 -4.22
C THR A 148 -20.27 -67.33 -4.42
N SER A 149 -19.42 -67.59 -3.40
CA SER A 149 -19.65 -68.30 -2.10
C SER A 149 -18.71 -67.92 -0.90
N LYS A 150 -19.06 -68.43 0.30
CA LYS A 150 -18.33 -68.55 1.62
C LYS A 150 -18.39 -70.06 2.05
N PRO A 151 -17.90 -70.63 3.21
CA PRO A 151 -17.47 -70.11 4.54
C PRO A 151 -16.00 -70.54 4.97
N THR A 152 -15.29 -70.14 6.07
CA THR A 152 -15.46 -70.11 7.58
C THR A 152 -15.20 -71.49 8.29
N PRO A 153 -14.67 -71.66 9.55
CA PRO A 153 -13.50 -71.09 10.30
C PRO A 153 -12.62 -72.08 11.18
N LYS A 154 -11.44 -71.62 11.69
CA LYS A 154 -10.65 -72.09 12.91
C LYS A 154 -10.13 -73.56 12.96
N PRO A 155 -9.29 -74.02 13.95
CA PRO A 155 -8.69 -73.36 15.14
C PRO A 155 -7.13 -73.42 15.24
N THR A 156 -6.56 -73.06 16.40
CA THR A 156 -5.11 -73.06 16.76
C THR A 156 -4.71 -74.32 17.56
N PRO A 157 -3.44 -74.76 17.54
CA PRO A 157 -2.67 -74.75 18.80
C PRO A 157 -1.16 -74.37 18.67
N THR A 158 -0.52 -74.25 19.83
CA THR A 158 0.82 -73.70 20.14
C THR A 158 2.06 -74.55 19.78
N SER A 159 3.17 -73.90 19.43
CA SER A 159 4.50 -74.19 20.02
C SER A 159 5.51 -73.03 19.89
N SER A 160 6.34 -72.86 20.92
CA SER A 160 7.51 -71.96 21.07
C SER A 160 8.61 -72.18 20.00
N SER A 161 9.64 -71.33 19.83
CA SER A 161 10.37 -70.50 20.81
C SER A 161 11.25 -69.37 20.21
N ALA A 162 11.40 -68.26 20.95
CA ALA A 162 12.54 -67.30 20.99
C ALA A 162 12.96 -66.58 19.67
N ASP A 163 13.54 -65.36 19.68
CA ASP A 163 13.96 -64.48 20.79
C ASP A 163 13.64 -63.00 20.47
N LEU A 164 13.60 -62.14 21.49
CA LEU A 164 13.22 -60.71 21.40
C LEU A 164 14.43 -59.78 21.56
N THR A 165 14.83 -59.11 20.48
CA THR A 165 15.71 -57.93 20.53
C THR A 165 15.01 -56.67 20.04
N LYS A 166 15.30 -55.53 20.67
CA LYS A 166 14.51 -54.30 20.54
C LYS A 166 14.81 -53.58 19.23
N ALA A 167 13.76 -53.24 18.47
CA ALA A 167 13.84 -52.18 17.46
C ALA A 167 14.19 -50.83 18.13
N PRO A 168 15.04 -49.98 17.52
CA PRO A 168 15.45 -48.72 18.12
C PRO A 168 14.32 -47.68 18.09
N THR A 169 14.05 -47.07 19.23
CA THR A 169 13.09 -45.96 19.38
C THR A 169 13.47 -44.80 18.44
N PRO A 170 12.52 -44.13 17.76
CA PRO A 170 12.82 -42.93 16.99
C PRO A 170 13.48 -41.87 17.87
N LYS A 171 14.68 -41.40 17.48
CA LYS A 171 15.32 -40.26 18.13
C LYS A 171 14.53 -38.99 17.77
N THR A 172 13.65 -38.55 18.66
CA THR A 172 13.00 -37.25 18.58
C THR A 172 14.08 -36.17 18.54
N THR A 173 14.32 -35.59 17.36
CA THR A 173 15.23 -34.46 17.18
C THR A 173 14.61 -33.20 17.77
N LEU A 174 14.74 -33.08 19.10
CA LEU A 174 14.50 -31.83 19.81
C LEU A 174 15.27 -30.72 19.10
N LYS A 175 14.55 -29.70 18.62
CA LYS A 175 15.18 -28.44 18.22
C LYS A 175 15.98 -27.94 19.43
N PRO A 176 17.27 -27.57 19.29
CA PRO A 176 18.04 -27.04 20.41
C PRO A 176 17.29 -25.89 21.06
N GLN A 177 16.97 -26.01 22.35
CA GLN A 177 16.44 -24.88 23.10
C GLN A 177 17.53 -23.80 23.14
N SER A 178 17.19 -22.59 22.73
CA SER A 178 18.11 -21.46 22.76
C SER A 178 18.47 -21.10 24.20
N ASP A 179 19.74 -20.82 24.44
CA ASP A 179 20.25 -20.37 25.74
C ASP A 179 19.42 -19.17 26.27
N PRO A 180 18.82 -19.26 27.48
CA PRO A 180 18.05 -18.17 28.07
C PRO A 180 18.82 -16.86 28.20
N ALA A 181 20.14 -16.90 28.43
CA ALA A 181 20.97 -15.71 28.49
C ALA A 181 21.08 -15.03 27.11
N MET A 182 21.21 -15.83 26.05
CA MET A 182 21.22 -15.34 24.66
C MET A 182 19.87 -14.78 24.21
N GLU A 183 18.74 -15.35 24.65
CA GLU A 183 17.42 -14.78 24.33
C GLU A 183 17.13 -13.47 25.11
N LYS A 184 17.67 -13.29 26.33
CA LYS A 184 17.59 -12.00 27.04
C LYS A 184 18.15 -10.84 26.20
N LEU A 185 19.24 -11.08 25.45
CA LEU A 185 19.84 -10.08 24.56
C LEU A 185 18.88 -9.63 23.44
N TRP A 186 17.96 -10.48 23.01
CA TRP A 186 16.97 -10.20 21.95
C TRP A 186 15.60 -9.75 22.49
N ALA A 187 15.46 -9.51 23.80
CA ALA A 187 14.20 -9.06 24.36
C ALA A 187 13.75 -7.72 23.72
N PRO A 188 12.49 -7.59 23.27
CA PRO A 188 12.00 -6.38 22.60
C PRO A 188 11.95 -5.21 23.58
N VAL A 189 12.25 -4.01 23.08
CA VAL A 189 12.10 -2.75 23.81
C VAL A 189 10.62 -2.37 23.81
N LYS A 190 10.08 -1.96 24.97
CA LYS A 190 8.64 -1.77 25.20
C LYS A 190 8.20 -0.31 25.34
N SER A 191 9.14 0.64 25.46
CA SER A 191 8.81 2.05 25.65
C SER A 191 9.93 2.97 25.15
N LEU A 192 9.59 4.23 24.85
CA LEU A 192 10.58 5.24 24.47
C LEU A 192 11.61 5.53 25.58
N PRO A 193 11.24 5.63 26.88
CA PRO A 193 12.23 5.73 27.95
C PRO A 193 13.16 4.51 28.05
N GLU A 194 12.67 3.28 27.83
CA GLU A 194 13.56 2.11 27.76
C GLU A 194 14.54 2.25 26.59
N LEU A 195 14.09 2.73 25.42
CA LEU A 195 14.95 2.89 24.23
C LEU A 195 16.05 3.94 24.43
N ASP A 196 15.74 5.06 25.09
CA ASP A 196 16.67 6.20 25.25
C ASP A 196 17.78 5.95 26.29
N GLU A 197 17.58 4.97 27.19
CA GLU A 197 18.60 4.42 28.11
C GLU A 197 19.69 3.59 27.41
N PHE A 198 19.57 3.31 26.10
CA PHE A 198 20.57 2.57 25.33
C PHE A 198 21.44 3.48 24.44
N GLU A 199 22.70 3.08 24.26
CA GLU A 199 23.63 3.67 23.29
C GLU A 199 24.26 2.61 22.40
N CYS A 200 24.58 2.96 21.15
CA CYS A 200 25.14 2.01 20.20
C CYS A 200 26.59 1.68 20.54
N VAL A 201 26.94 0.39 20.48
CA VAL A 201 28.32 -0.13 20.65
C VAL A 201 28.94 -0.48 19.30
N ALA A 202 28.25 -1.30 18.49
CA ALA A 202 28.81 -1.84 17.25
C ALA A 202 27.73 -2.40 16.30
N TRP A 203 28.07 -2.49 15.02
CA TRP A 203 27.48 -3.44 14.08
C TRP A 203 28.16 -4.80 14.23
N ARG A 204 27.38 -5.86 14.40
CA ARG A 204 27.83 -7.26 14.48
C ARG A 204 27.38 -8.02 13.23
N GLN A 205 28.33 -8.52 12.43
CA GLN A 205 28.02 -9.22 11.17
C GLN A 205 27.79 -10.72 11.41
N THR A 206 26.81 -11.31 10.72
CA THR A 206 26.48 -12.74 10.77
C THR A 206 26.44 -13.42 9.41
N ALA A 207 26.42 -14.75 9.42
CA ALA A 207 26.28 -15.64 8.27
C ALA A 207 24.82 -15.85 7.83
N ASN A 208 24.66 -16.55 6.71
CA ASN A 208 23.44 -17.29 6.34
C ASN A 208 22.15 -16.44 6.29
N CYS A 209 22.30 -15.12 6.10
CA CYS A 209 21.21 -14.14 6.05
C CYS A 209 20.30 -14.08 7.29
N SER A 210 20.81 -14.55 8.45
CA SER A 210 20.13 -14.56 9.74
C SER A 210 20.88 -13.73 10.79
N PRO A 211 20.23 -12.77 11.48
CA PRO A 211 20.78 -12.10 12.67
C PRO A 211 21.18 -13.04 13.82
N LYS A 212 20.64 -14.27 13.85
CA LYS A 212 21.02 -15.33 14.80
C LYS A 212 21.97 -16.38 14.18
N GLY A 213 22.54 -16.13 13.00
CA GLY A 213 23.52 -16.99 12.32
C GLY A 213 24.97 -16.74 12.76
N ASP A 214 25.90 -17.58 12.29
CA ASP A 214 27.30 -17.60 12.75
C ASP A 214 27.99 -16.22 12.66
N PRO A 215 28.68 -15.75 13.72
CA PRO A 215 29.40 -14.49 13.69
C PRO A 215 30.46 -14.40 12.58
N LYS A 216 30.72 -13.19 12.10
CA LYS A 216 31.83 -12.86 11.18
C LYS A 216 32.61 -11.64 11.71
N PRO A 217 33.40 -11.79 12.81
CA PRO A 217 34.05 -10.67 13.50
C PRO A 217 34.90 -9.77 12.59
N ASN A 218 35.55 -10.34 11.57
CA ASN A 218 36.32 -9.61 10.56
C ASN A 218 35.48 -8.69 9.65
N ARG A 219 34.17 -8.56 9.91
CA ARG A 219 33.19 -7.69 9.23
C ARG A 219 32.29 -6.93 10.21
N ASP A 220 32.56 -7.03 11.52
CA ASP A 220 31.98 -6.11 12.50
C ASP A 220 32.48 -4.68 12.22
N ALA A 221 31.74 -3.67 12.67
CA ALA A 221 32.08 -2.27 12.40
C ALA A 221 31.57 -1.31 13.49
N SER A 222 32.00 -0.06 13.41
CA SER A 222 31.45 1.03 14.23
C SER A 222 29.97 1.29 13.91
N CYS A 223 29.31 2.02 14.80
CA CYS A 223 27.90 2.35 14.69
C CYS A 223 27.51 3.09 13.40
N ASP A 224 28.44 3.80 12.78
CA ASP A 224 28.21 4.63 11.59
C ASP A 224 28.37 3.88 10.26
N LYS A 225 28.69 2.58 10.30
CA LYS A 225 28.66 1.71 9.12
C LYS A 225 27.22 1.62 8.60
N VAL A 226 26.97 2.16 7.41
CA VAL A 226 25.72 1.98 6.68
C VAL A 226 25.51 0.48 6.40
N ILE A 227 24.32 -0.03 6.76
CA ILE A 227 23.98 -1.45 6.71
C ILE A 227 23.36 -1.76 5.34
N LEU A 228 24.10 -2.45 4.49
CA LEU A 228 23.70 -2.66 3.10
C LEU A 228 22.51 -3.64 2.99
N PRO A 229 21.71 -3.60 1.91
CA PRO A 229 20.66 -4.60 1.67
C PRO A 229 21.18 -6.04 1.51
N SER A 230 22.49 -6.22 1.29
CA SER A 230 23.19 -7.51 1.29
C SER A 230 23.57 -8.01 2.69
N ASP A 231 23.53 -7.15 3.70
CA ASP A 231 24.13 -7.44 5.00
C ASP A 231 23.18 -8.22 5.92
N SER A 232 23.81 -9.08 6.73
CA SER A 232 23.19 -9.88 7.77
C SER A 232 23.90 -9.60 9.08
N GLY A 233 23.15 -9.35 10.15
CA GLY A 233 23.71 -8.99 11.44
C GLY A 233 22.72 -8.34 12.38
N PHE A 234 23.26 -7.66 13.39
CA PHE A 234 22.49 -6.88 14.35
C PHE A 234 23.31 -5.69 14.86
N CYS A 235 22.60 -4.69 15.36
CA CYS A 235 23.18 -3.59 16.10
C CYS A 235 23.19 -3.93 17.59
N GLU A 236 24.38 -3.89 18.18
CA GLU A 236 24.60 -4.12 19.59
C GLU A 236 24.59 -2.78 20.34
N TYR A 237 23.76 -2.69 21.37
CA TYR A 237 23.59 -1.52 22.21
C TYR A 237 23.91 -1.84 23.67
N ARG A 238 24.31 -0.83 24.43
CA ARG A 238 24.60 -0.90 25.87
C ARG A 238 23.67 0.01 26.65
N HIS A 239 23.12 -0.47 27.76
CA HIS A 239 22.38 0.36 28.70
C HIS A 239 23.36 1.28 29.45
N ARG A 240 23.12 2.59 29.41
CA ARG A 240 23.99 3.65 29.95
C ARG A 240 24.38 3.43 31.41
N GLN A 241 23.43 3.04 32.25
CA GLN A 241 23.61 2.93 33.70
C GLN A 241 24.12 1.55 34.14
N THR A 242 23.56 0.46 33.61
CA THR A 242 23.87 -0.91 34.06
C THR A 242 24.97 -1.60 33.27
N GLY A 243 25.34 -1.08 32.09
CA GLY A 243 26.27 -1.72 31.18
C GLY A 243 25.71 -2.94 30.43
N GLU A 244 24.43 -3.30 30.63
CA GLU A 244 23.81 -4.46 29.99
C GLU A 244 23.77 -4.32 28.45
N LEU A 245 24.11 -5.38 27.73
CA LEU A 245 24.06 -5.42 26.27
C LEU A 245 22.70 -5.94 25.76
N ARG A 246 22.14 -5.29 24.72
CA ARG A 246 20.93 -5.70 24.00
C ARG A 246 21.14 -5.62 22.48
N ARG A 247 20.41 -6.43 21.73
CA ARG A 247 20.48 -6.55 20.26
C ARG A 247 19.20 -5.99 19.64
N ILE A 248 19.03 -4.67 19.76
CA ILE A 248 17.75 -3.97 19.56
C ILE A 248 17.33 -3.97 18.08
N ILE A 249 18.27 -3.76 17.15
CA ILE A 249 17.97 -3.79 15.71
C ILE A 249 18.59 -5.03 15.08
N SER A 250 17.78 -5.81 14.37
CA SER A 250 18.20 -6.96 13.58
C SER A 250 18.14 -6.64 12.08
N ALA A 251 19.04 -7.24 11.30
CA ALA A 251 19.14 -6.99 9.87
C ALA A 251 19.35 -8.30 9.09
N LYS A 252 18.39 -8.68 8.26
CA LYS A 252 18.46 -9.84 7.36
C LYS A 252 18.94 -9.41 5.97
N CYS A 253 19.42 -10.34 5.14
CA CYS A 253 19.64 -10.04 3.72
C CYS A 253 18.31 -9.74 3.01
N LYS A 254 18.32 -8.80 2.06
CA LYS A 254 17.19 -8.44 1.18
C LYS A 254 15.94 -7.96 1.94
N SER A 255 16.09 -7.55 3.20
CA SER A 255 15.01 -7.03 4.03
C SER A 255 14.69 -5.55 3.80
N ARG A 256 15.67 -4.81 3.27
CA ARG A 256 15.62 -3.35 3.08
C ARG A 256 15.25 -2.98 1.65
N ALA A 257 14.48 -1.91 1.50
CA ALA A 257 14.47 -1.15 0.26
C ALA A 257 15.85 -0.52 0.04
N SER A 258 16.26 -0.35 -1.23
CA SER A 258 17.52 0.33 -1.60
C SER A 258 17.61 1.78 -1.11
N GLN A 259 16.46 2.39 -0.82
CA GLN A 259 16.30 3.75 -0.32
C GLN A 259 16.46 3.83 1.21
N MET A 260 16.26 2.72 1.93
CA MET A 260 16.32 2.67 3.39
C MET A 260 17.77 2.49 3.87
N GLY A 261 18.58 3.52 3.70
CA GLY A 261 19.96 3.58 4.18
C GLY A 261 20.02 4.03 5.65
N TYR A 262 20.44 3.13 6.54
CA TYR A 262 20.67 3.43 7.96
C TYR A 262 21.95 2.77 8.49
N SER A 263 22.42 3.25 9.64
CA SER A 263 23.55 2.74 10.41
C SER A 263 23.10 2.46 11.84
N CYS A 264 23.85 1.69 12.63
CA CYS A 264 23.43 1.42 14.02
C CYS A 264 23.33 2.67 14.90
N SER A 265 24.02 3.77 14.53
CA SER A 265 23.89 5.08 15.19
C SER A 265 22.53 5.77 14.98
N ASN A 266 21.76 5.45 13.93
CA ASN A 266 20.39 5.97 13.74
C ASN A 266 19.28 4.91 13.62
N ALA A 267 19.62 3.62 13.55
CA ALA A 267 18.67 2.53 13.32
C ALA A 267 17.56 2.40 14.38
N THR A 268 17.77 2.93 15.60
CA THR A 268 16.73 3.00 16.65
C THR A 268 15.49 3.78 16.21
N MET A 269 15.56 4.58 15.13
CA MET A 269 14.40 5.23 14.50
C MET A 269 13.28 4.25 14.13
N LEU A 270 13.60 3.00 13.73
CA LEU A 270 12.61 1.98 13.34
C LEU A 270 11.74 1.59 14.55
N VAL A 271 12.39 1.32 15.69
CA VAL A 271 11.74 0.96 16.95
C VAL A 271 11.06 2.19 17.58
N ARG A 272 11.69 3.37 17.51
CA ARG A 272 11.10 4.64 17.96
C ARG A 272 9.78 4.93 17.24
N TYR A 273 9.74 4.73 15.92
CA TYR A 273 8.55 4.93 15.11
C TYR A 273 7.42 3.95 15.50
N ASN A 274 7.72 2.68 15.75
CA ASN A 274 6.67 1.74 16.17
C ASN A 274 6.17 1.97 17.61
N LEU A 275 7.03 2.42 18.53
CA LEU A 275 6.65 2.76 19.91
C LEU A 275 5.88 4.08 20.03
N MET A 276 6.09 5.04 19.11
CA MET A 276 5.26 6.24 19.00
C MET A 276 3.81 5.92 18.61
N ALA A 277 3.60 4.85 17.84
CA ALA A 277 2.30 4.46 17.30
C ALA A 277 1.24 4.11 18.36
N ASP A 278 1.67 3.70 19.56
CA ASP A 278 0.81 3.30 20.67
C ASP A 278 0.22 4.49 21.44
N ASN A 279 0.87 5.66 21.36
CA ASN A 279 0.56 6.86 22.14
C ASN A 279 0.27 8.09 21.27
N TYR A 280 0.26 7.94 19.94
CA TYR A 280 0.02 9.02 19.00
C TYR A 280 -1.34 9.70 19.24
N LYS A 281 -1.33 11.03 19.16
CA LYS A 281 -2.53 11.87 19.14
C LYS A 281 -2.35 12.92 18.04
N PRO A 282 -3.30 13.07 17.12
CA PRO A 282 -3.26 14.18 16.17
C PRO A 282 -3.55 15.50 16.91
N ASP A 283 -3.12 16.61 16.31
CA ASP A 283 -3.25 17.96 16.88
C ASP A 283 -4.71 18.39 17.08
N TYR A 284 -5.63 17.86 16.26
CA TYR A 284 -7.08 17.93 16.47
C TYR A 284 -7.58 16.55 16.96
N PRO A 285 -7.87 16.36 18.25
CA PRO A 285 -8.18 15.05 18.80
C PRO A 285 -9.52 14.51 18.30
N LEU A 286 -9.65 13.17 18.23
CA LEU A 286 -10.91 12.54 17.83
C LEU A 286 -12.03 12.85 18.81
N SER A 287 -13.07 13.54 18.32
CA SER A 287 -14.36 13.66 18.99
C SER A 287 -15.46 13.48 17.95
N PHE A 288 -16.31 12.48 18.16
CA PHE A 288 -17.43 12.16 17.26
C PHE A 288 -18.43 13.32 17.21
N GLU A 289 -18.71 13.95 18.35
CA GLU A 289 -19.53 15.16 18.43
C GLU A 289 -18.90 16.32 17.66
N ASN A 290 -17.58 16.57 17.81
CA ASN A 290 -16.90 17.64 17.08
C ASN A 290 -16.93 17.38 15.57
N ASN A 291 -16.74 16.14 15.12
CA ASN A 291 -16.81 15.78 13.70
C ASN A 291 -18.21 16.00 13.11
N GLN A 292 -19.27 15.67 13.86
CA GLN A 292 -20.65 15.95 13.45
C GLN A 292 -20.98 17.46 13.48
N ASN A 293 -20.45 18.20 14.45
CA ASN A 293 -20.62 19.66 14.52
C ASN A 293 -19.83 20.38 13.41
N ASP A 294 -18.64 19.88 13.06
CA ASP A 294 -17.88 20.30 11.88
C ASP A 294 -18.68 20.05 10.60
N PHE A 295 -19.22 18.85 10.39
CA PHE A 295 -20.11 18.52 9.26
C PHE A 295 -21.31 19.47 9.18
N ARG A 296 -22.01 19.68 10.31
CA ARG A 296 -23.19 20.56 10.37
C ARG A 296 -22.83 22.01 10.02
N ARG A 297 -21.70 22.51 10.53
CA ARG A 297 -21.21 23.88 10.26
C ARG A 297 -20.75 24.05 8.81
N GLU A 298 -19.96 23.11 8.30
CA GLU A 298 -19.38 23.13 6.95
C GLU A 298 -20.45 23.03 5.85
N ASN A 299 -21.62 22.44 6.15
CA ASN A 299 -22.74 22.30 5.22
C ASN A 299 -23.93 23.22 5.53
N GLY A 300 -23.78 24.21 6.43
CA GLY A 300 -24.82 25.20 6.73
C GLY A 300 -26.04 24.69 7.51
N LEU A 301 -25.96 23.49 8.09
CA LEU A 301 -27.02 22.78 8.82
C LEU A 301 -27.08 23.16 10.32
N ALA A 302 -26.14 23.96 10.80
CA ALA A 302 -26.01 24.32 12.21
C ALA A 302 -26.91 25.53 12.61
N ASN A 303 -28.23 25.35 12.65
CA ASN A 303 -29.16 26.19 13.44
C ASN A 303 -30.62 25.68 13.39
N ASP A 304 -31.16 25.18 14.50
CA ASP A 304 -32.60 24.89 14.65
C ASP A 304 -33.47 26.14 14.91
N ASN A 305 -32.86 27.31 15.16
CA ASN A 305 -33.56 28.47 15.73
C ASN A 305 -33.28 29.81 15.01
N SER A 306 -33.07 29.79 13.70
CA SER A 306 -33.23 31.01 12.89
C SER A 306 -33.78 30.70 11.50
N SER A 307 -34.76 31.49 11.04
CA SER A 307 -35.44 31.33 9.75
C SER A 307 -34.60 31.83 8.57
N LYS A 308 -33.43 31.22 8.38
CA LYS A 308 -32.62 31.29 7.16
C LYS A 308 -32.19 29.87 6.79
N ALA A 309 -33.04 29.17 6.05
CA ALA A 309 -32.56 28.08 5.22
C ALA A 309 -31.48 28.67 4.29
N VAL A 310 -30.24 28.21 4.43
CA VAL A 310 -29.12 28.76 3.65
C VAL A 310 -29.24 28.25 2.23
N VAL A 311 -29.83 29.07 1.36
CA VAL A 311 -30.16 28.68 -0.01
C VAL A 311 -28.90 28.48 -0.85
N VAL A 312 -28.51 27.23 -1.01
CA VAL A 312 -27.71 26.77 -2.14
C VAL A 312 -28.70 26.26 -3.20
N SER A 313 -28.76 26.93 -4.34
CA SER A 313 -29.50 26.46 -5.53
C SER A 313 -30.99 26.11 -5.31
N ASN A 314 -31.71 26.91 -4.54
CA ASN A 314 -33.17 26.82 -4.26
C ASN A 314 -33.69 25.56 -3.56
N ASN A 315 -32.85 24.55 -3.29
CA ASN A 315 -33.25 23.36 -2.54
C ASN A 315 -32.92 23.53 -1.04
N LYS A 316 -33.81 23.08 -0.16
CA LYS A 316 -33.51 22.92 1.27
C LYS A 316 -32.72 21.62 1.44
N LEU A 317 -31.45 21.73 1.81
CA LEU A 317 -30.64 20.57 2.16
C LEU A 317 -31.04 20.10 3.57
N ASP A 318 -31.82 19.02 3.65
CA ASP A 318 -32.13 18.39 4.93
C ASP A 318 -30.90 17.63 5.46
N PRO A 319 -30.64 17.66 6.79
CA PRO A 319 -29.51 16.95 7.39
C PRO A 319 -29.71 15.42 7.29
N PRO A 320 -28.62 14.61 7.34
CA PRO A 320 -28.75 13.17 7.43
C PRO A 320 -29.51 12.78 8.71
N ALA A 321 -30.55 11.95 8.56
CA ALA A 321 -31.44 11.56 9.66
C ALA A 321 -30.73 10.80 10.81
N SER A 322 -29.52 10.31 10.58
CA SER A 322 -28.63 9.76 11.60
C SER A 322 -27.18 9.86 11.14
N PHE A 323 -26.26 9.99 12.10
CA PHE A 323 -24.82 9.83 11.89
C PHE A 323 -24.33 8.39 12.10
N SER A 324 -25.23 7.42 12.29
CA SER A 324 -24.84 6.03 12.53
C SER A 324 -24.09 5.38 11.36
N ARG A 325 -24.47 5.67 10.11
CA ARG A 325 -23.92 5.04 8.89
C ARG A 325 -23.77 6.06 7.76
N GLY A 326 -22.68 5.98 7.00
CA GLY A 326 -22.48 6.77 5.79
C GLY A 326 -21.31 6.30 4.93
N ILE A 327 -21.07 7.02 3.84
CA ILE A 327 -20.01 6.77 2.87
C ILE A 327 -19.09 7.99 2.81
N ALA A 328 -17.78 7.79 2.57
CA ALA A 328 -16.85 8.87 2.26
C ALA A 328 -16.13 8.61 0.93
N TYR A 329 -16.02 9.65 0.10
CA TYR A 329 -15.07 9.73 -0.99
C TYR A 329 -14.05 10.83 -0.70
N VAL A 330 -12.79 10.62 -1.07
CA VAL A 330 -11.85 11.73 -1.25
C VAL A 330 -11.96 12.23 -2.69
N ILE A 331 -12.02 13.55 -2.86
CA ILE A 331 -12.26 14.19 -4.16
C ILE A 331 -11.17 15.23 -4.48
N TYR A 332 -10.84 15.36 -5.76
CA TYR A 332 -10.09 16.48 -6.34
C TYR A 332 -10.49 16.63 -7.83
N GLU A 333 -10.21 17.79 -8.43
CA GLU A 333 -10.91 18.24 -9.64
C GLU A 333 -10.87 17.27 -10.84
N GLN A 334 -9.73 16.60 -11.06
CA GLN A 334 -9.57 15.64 -12.16
C GLN A 334 -10.45 14.37 -12.03
N LEU A 335 -10.98 14.07 -10.84
CA LEU A 335 -11.81 12.90 -10.58
C LEU A 335 -13.30 13.24 -10.45
N PHE A 336 -13.72 14.51 -10.55
CA PHE A 336 -15.14 14.88 -10.35
C PHE A 336 -16.11 14.20 -11.32
N LEU A 337 -15.69 13.88 -12.55
CA LEU A 337 -16.49 13.08 -13.48
C LEU A 337 -16.68 11.63 -12.98
N SER A 338 -15.61 11.01 -12.47
CA SER A 338 -15.65 9.66 -11.92
C SER A 338 -16.49 9.59 -10.64
N VAL A 339 -16.32 10.55 -9.72
CA VAL A 339 -17.13 10.67 -8.48
C VAL A 339 -18.60 10.90 -8.83
N TYR A 340 -18.90 11.80 -9.78
CA TYR A 340 -20.27 12.07 -10.22
C TYR A 340 -20.94 10.80 -10.74
N ALA A 341 -20.28 10.08 -11.67
CA ALA A 341 -20.82 8.85 -12.21
C ALA A 341 -20.94 7.71 -11.18
N ALA A 342 -19.96 7.59 -10.26
CA ALA A 342 -20.00 6.62 -9.18
C ALA A 342 -21.20 6.85 -8.24
N ILE A 343 -21.45 8.10 -7.85
CA ILE A 343 -22.57 8.45 -6.96
C ILE A 343 -23.90 8.32 -7.70
N ARG A 344 -23.99 8.70 -8.98
CA ARG A 344 -25.23 8.54 -9.78
C ARG A 344 -25.62 7.06 -9.88
N ALA A 345 -24.70 6.20 -10.31
CA ALA A 345 -24.94 4.75 -10.39
C ALA A 345 -25.23 4.13 -9.00
N LEU A 346 -24.52 4.58 -7.95
CA LEU A 346 -24.82 4.17 -6.57
C LEU A 346 -26.26 4.50 -6.16
N ARG A 347 -26.79 5.69 -6.52
CA ARG A 347 -28.19 6.04 -6.24
C ARG A 347 -29.17 5.19 -7.05
N SER A 348 -28.84 4.78 -8.27
CA SER A 348 -29.66 3.84 -9.05
C SER A 348 -29.79 2.45 -8.42
N THR A 349 -28.83 2.02 -7.59
CA THR A 349 -28.97 0.77 -6.80
C THR A 349 -30.04 0.84 -5.70
N GLY A 350 -30.59 2.04 -5.42
CA GLY A 350 -31.49 2.29 -4.30
C GLY A 350 -30.78 2.76 -3.02
N CYS A 351 -29.45 2.76 -2.98
CA CYS A 351 -28.67 3.18 -1.81
C CYS A 351 -29.02 4.62 -1.37
N MET A 352 -29.53 4.77 -0.15
CA MET A 352 -29.89 6.05 0.47
C MET A 352 -28.85 6.59 1.47
N LEU A 353 -27.69 5.93 1.64
CA LEU A 353 -26.69 6.35 2.62
C LEU A 353 -26.15 7.77 2.34
N PRO A 354 -25.99 8.63 3.35
CA PRO A 354 -25.40 9.96 3.16
C PRO A 354 -23.91 9.87 2.83
N ILE A 355 -23.42 10.82 2.01
CA ILE A 355 -22.07 10.78 1.44
C ILE A 355 -21.27 12.01 1.86
N GLU A 356 -20.10 11.83 2.47
CA GLU A 356 -19.09 12.87 2.62
C GLU A 356 -18.16 12.93 1.40
N LEU A 357 -17.90 14.15 0.92
CA LEU A 357 -16.93 14.45 -0.12
C LEU A 357 -15.78 15.26 0.51
N TRP A 358 -14.69 14.56 0.80
CA TRP A 358 -13.51 15.11 1.47
C TRP A 358 -12.55 15.74 0.47
N TYR A 359 -12.26 17.03 0.64
CA TYR A 359 -11.42 17.80 -0.29
C TYR A 359 -10.37 18.66 0.43
N ARG A 360 -9.32 19.03 -0.29
CA ARG A 360 -8.35 20.06 0.12
C ARG A 360 -8.71 21.40 -0.53
N GLU A 361 -8.75 22.48 0.24
CA GLU A 361 -9.14 23.80 -0.28
C GLU A 361 -8.15 24.34 -1.33
N GLU A 362 -6.88 23.94 -1.25
CA GLU A 362 -5.85 24.35 -2.22
C GLU A 362 -5.89 23.55 -3.53
N GLU A 363 -6.69 22.47 -3.59
CA GLU A 363 -6.77 21.54 -4.74
C GLU A 363 -8.21 21.41 -5.30
N THR A 364 -9.19 22.19 -4.82
CA THR A 364 -10.59 22.05 -5.21
C THR A 364 -11.41 23.33 -5.11
N ASN A 365 -11.98 23.74 -6.24
CA ASN A 365 -13.01 24.77 -6.29
C ASN A 365 -14.39 24.16 -5.97
N THR A 366 -14.95 24.46 -4.80
CA THR A 366 -16.28 23.98 -4.37
C THR A 366 -17.44 24.51 -5.21
N SER A 367 -17.23 25.58 -6.00
CA SER A 367 -18.20 26.09 -6.97
C SER A 367 -18.25 25.27 -8.28
N HIS A 368 -17.45 24.19 -8.39
CA HIS A 368 -17.48 23.30 -9.56
C HIS A 368 -18.90 22.71 -9.76
N PRO A 369 -19.46 22.75 -10.99
CA PRO A 369 -20.88 22.47 -11.23
C PRO A 369 -21.30 21.05 -10.83
N LEU A 370 -20.43 20.04 -10.96
CA LEU A 370 -20.74 18.68 -10.51
C LEU A 370 -20.81 18.56 -8.98
N LEU A 371 -20.07 19.37 -8.22
CA LEU A 371 -20.17 19.37 -6.76
C LEU A 371 -21.48 20.01 -6.32
N GLN A 372 -21.88 21.11 -6.97
CA GLN A 372 -23.17 21.76 -6.76
C GLN A 372 -24.35 20.84 -7.10
N GLU A 373 -24.24 20.06 -8.17
CA GLU A 373 -25.24 19.05 -8.57
C GLU A 373 -25.30 17.89 -7.56
N LEU A 374 -24.16 17.39 -7.09
CA LEU A 374 -24.08 16.32 -6.08
C LEU A 374 -24.67 16.74 -4.72
N THR A 375 -24.33 17.94 -4.23
CA THR A 375 -24.85 18.43 -2.94
C THR A 375 -26.34 18.79 -3.03
N SER A 376 -26.80 19.38 -4.12
CA SER A 376 -28.19 19.86 -4.25
C SER A 376 -29.22 18.75 -4.51
N LYS A 377 -28.80 17.54 -4.93
CA LYS A 377 -29.72 16.47 -5.41
C LYS A 377 -29.41 15.05 -4.93
N TYR A 378 -28.15 14.72 -4.65
CA TYR A 378 -27.74 13.31 -4.48
C TYR A 378 -27.26 12.96 -3.06
N GLY A 379 -27.57 13.80 -2.07
CA GLY A 379 -27.32 13.51 -0.65
C GLY A 379 -25.83 13.48 -0.29
N ALA A 380 -25.05 14.34 -0.94
CA ALA A 380 -23.62 14.50 -0.72
C ALA A 380 -23.32 15.80 0.05
N TYR A 381 -22.28 15.78 0.87
CA TYR A 381 -21.92 16.85 1.81
C TYR A 381 -20.42 17.12 1.73
N LEU A 382 -20.01 18.38 1.65
CA LEU A 382 -18.60 18.76 1.53
C LEU A 382 -17.92 18.74 2.90
N ARG A 383 -16.68 18.23 2.98
CA ARG A 383 -15.87 18.20 4.21
C ARG A 383 -14.41 18.63 3.93
N ILE A 384 -13.87 19.49 4.77
CA ILE A 384 -12.53 20.10 4.55
C ILE A 384 -11.43 19.28 5.23
N ILE A 385 -10.42 18.87 4.45
CA ILE A 385 -9.15 18.35 4.95
C ILE A 385 -8.28 19.53 5.41
N LYS A 386 -8.12 19.70 6.73
CA LYS A 386 -7.47 20.88 7.35
C LYS A 386 -5.98 20.68 7.68
N ASP A 387 -5.49 19.44 7.61
CA ASP A 387 -4.09 19.11 7.91
C ASP A 387 -3.24 19.11 6.63
N PRO A 388 -2.23 20.01 6.49
CA PRO A 388 -1.41 20.11 5.28
C PRO A 388 -0.48 18.89 5.06
N ARG A 389 -0.38 17.96 6.02
CA ARG A 389 0.32 16.67 5.87
C ARG A 389 -0.54 15.64 5.14
N ALA A 390 -1.87 15.78 5.20
CA ALA A 390 -2.83 14.84 4.62
C ALA A 390 -2.95 15.04 3.09
N VAL A 391 -1.92 14.64 2.36
CA VAL A 391 -1.80 14.81 0.89
C VAL A 391 -1.79 13.48 0.15
N LYS A 392 -2.21 13.49 -1.12
CA LYS A 392 -2.26 12.31 -2.00
C LYS A 392 -3.02 11.17 -1.29
N PHE A 393 -2.42 9.99 -1.17
CA PHE A 393 -2.96 8.80 -0.50
C PHE A 393 -3.46 9.05 0.95
N TYR A 394 -2.79 9.92 1.71
CA TYR A 394 -3.04 10.06 3.15
C TYR A 394 -4.28 10.91 3.50
N THR A 395 -4.83 11.61 2.50
CA THR A 395 -6.16 12.23 2.55
C THR A 395 -7.26 11.26 3.01
N LYS A 396 -7.19 10.00 2.56
CA LYS A 396 -8.15 8.93 2.90
C LYS A 396 -8.12 8.58 4.38
N LEU A 397 -6.93 8.57 4.98
CA LEU A 397 -6.75 8.31 6.41
C LEU A 397 -7.40 9.44 7.23
N TYR A 398 -7.20 10.68 6.79
CA TYR A 398 -7.85 11.86 7.37
C TYR A 398 -9.37 11.79 7.23
N ALA A 399 -9.90 11.47 6.05
CA ALA A 399 -11.34 11.32 5.80
C ALA A 399 -11.98 10.26 6.73
N VAL A 400 -11.36 9.08 6.85
CA VAL A 400 -11.84 8.03 7.77
C VAL A 400 -11.70 8.46 9.23
N PHE A 401 -10.68 9.23 9.60
CA PHE A 401 -10.50 9.68 10.98
C PHE A 401 -11.50 10.79 11.38
N TYR A 402 -11.80 11.77 10.52
CA TYR A 402 -12.61 12.95 10.85
C TYR A 402 -14.05 12.96 10.30
N SER A 403 -14.50 11.82 9.75
CA SER A 403 -15.90 11.62 9.35
C SER A 403 -16.89 11.93 10.47
N ALA A 404 -18.07 12.43 10.10
CA ALA A 404 -19.18 12.54 11.03
C ALA A 404 -19.83 11.19 11.38
N PHE A 405 -19.63 10.14 10.55
CA PHE A 405 -20.36 8.87 10.66
C PHE A 405 -19.68 7.83 11.56
N ASP A 406 -20.41 7.21 12.49
CA ASP A 406 -19.86 6.23 13.43
C ASP A 406 -19.39 4.95 12.71
N ASN A 407 -20.17 4.50 11.73
CA ASN A 407 -19.84 3.42 10.80
C ASN A 407 -19.65 4.03 9.41
N LEU A 408 -18.48 3.85 8.81
CA LEU A 408 -18.10 4.50 7.56
C LEU A 408 -17.60 3.48 6.54
N LEU A 409 -18.14 3.56 5.32
CA LEU A 409 -17.55 2.95 4.12
C LEU A 409 -16.76 4.03 3.35
N LEU A 410 -15.43 3.97 3.38
CA LEU A 410 -14.59 4.69 2.43
C LEU A 410 -14.73 4.04 1.04
N LEU A 411 -14.82 4.86 -0.01
CA LEU A 411 -14.72 4.44 -1.42
C LEU A 411 -13.78 5.37 -2.19
N ASP A 412 -12.99 4.80 -3.11
CA ASP A 412 -12.24 5.57 -4.10
C ASP A 412 -13.16 6.09 -5.21
N ALA A 413 -12.80 7.24 -5.77
CA ALA A 413 -13.56 7.93 -6.82
C ALA A 413 -13.75 7.14 -8.12
N ASP A 414 -12.95 6.10 -8.35
CA ASP A 414 -13.06 5.15 -9.47
C ASP A 414 -13.38 3.72 -9.00
N ASN A 415 -14.00 3.59 -7.83
CA ASN A 415 -14.56 2.36 -7.31
C ASN A 415 -16.09 2.39 -7.32
N PHE A 416 -16.69 1.42 -8.01
CA PHE A 416 -18.11 1.37 -8.31
C PHE A 416 -18.77 0.22 -7.56
N ALA A 417 -19.83 0.52 -6.80
CA ALA A 417 -20.63 -0.49 -6.11
C ALA A 417 -21.48 -1.27 -7.11
N ALA A 418 -21.39 -2.60 -7.07
CA ALA A 418 -22.13 -3.51 -7.96
C ALA A 418 -23.57 -3.81 -7.46
N ARG A 419 -23.85 -3.51 -6.17
CA ARG A 419 -25.16 -3.55 -5.51
C ARG A 419 -25.18 -2.54 -4.35
N ASP A 420 -26.34 -2.25 -3.77
CA ASP A 420 -26.44 -1.35 -2.61
C ASP A 420 -25.55 -1.87 -1.44
N PRO A 421 -24.50 -1.14 -1.01
CA PRO A 421 -23.59 -1.57 0.04
C PRO A 421 -24.20 -1.49 1.46
N THR A 422 -25.43 -0.98 1.62
CA THR A 422 -26.10 -0.82 2.93
C THR A 422 -26.18 -2.13 3.73
N HIS A 423 -26.27 -3.28 3.06
CA HIS A 423 -26.28 -4.61 3.69
C HIS A 423 -24.98 -4.92 4.47
N LEU A 424 -23.82 -4.43 4.02
CA LEU A 424 -22.52 -4.70 4.64
C LEU A 424 -22.50 -4.26 6.11
N PHE A 425 -23.13 -3.11 6.40
CA PHE A 425 -23.26 -2.51 7.73
C PHE A 425 -24.17 -3.31 8.70
N ALA A 426 -24.79 -4.39 8.24
CA ALA A 426 -25.65 -5.27 9.02
C ALA A 426 -25.17 -6.73 9.06
N THR A 427 -24.13 -7.10 8.30
CA THR A 427 -23.56 -8.46 8.31
C THR A 427 -23.07 -8.84 9.71
N GLU A 428 -23.26 -10.10 10.10
CA GLU A 428 -22.82 -10.64 11.40
C GLU A 428 -21.33 -10.38 11.64
N ILE A 429 -20.51 -10.72 10.64
CA ILE A 429 -19.07 -10.46 10.58
C ILE A 429 -18.72 -8.98 10.84
N TYR A 430 -19.49 -8.01 10.31
CA TYR A 430 -19.25 -6.60 10.59
C TYR A 430 -19.67 -6.20 12.02
N ASN A 431 -20.76 -6.75 12.56
CA ASN A 431 -21.16 -6.50 13.94
C ASN A 431 -20.09 -7.04 14.92
N GLU A 432 -19.62 -8.27 14.70
CA GLU A 432 -18.58 -8.93 15.51
C GLU A 432 -17.22 -8.22 15.43
N THR A 433 -16.72 -7.92 14.22
CA THR A 433 -15.38 -7.35 14.04
C THR A 433 -15.36 -5.83 14.10
N GLY A 434 -16.39 -5.17 13.58
CA GLY A 434 -16.43 -3.71 13.39
C GLY A 434 -15.53 -3.19 12.27
N ALA A 435 -14.85 -4.05 11.50
CA ALA A 435 -14.05 -3.63 10.36
C ALA A 435 -13.99 -4.72 9.29
N ILE A 436 -14.35 -4.39 8.05
CA ILE A 436 -14.16 -5.26 6.89
C ILE A 436 -13.15 -4.60 5.95
N PHE A 437 -12.13 -5.38 5.60
CA PHE A 437 -11.05 -5.03 4.67
C PHE A 437 -11.02 -6.01 3.50
N TRP A 438 -10.54 -5.55 2.35
CA TRP A 438 -10.53 -6.34 1.12
C TRP A 438 -9.11 -6.75 0.70
N PRO A 439 -8.92 -7.97 0.17
CA PRO A 439 -7.62 -8.40 -0.33
C PRO A 439 -7.28 -7.72 -1.65
N ASP A 440 -5.98 -7.50 -1.86
CA ASP A 440 -5.38 -7.16 -3.13
C ASP A 440 -5.05 -8.41 -3.98
N PHE A 441 -4.52 -8.19 -5.19
CA PHE A 441 -3.82 -9.19 -6.00
C PHE A 441 -2.54 -9.76 -5.36
N TRP A 442 -1.92 -9.09 -4.38
CA TRP A 442 -0.61 -9.50 -3.83
C TRP A 442 -0.70 -10.28 -2.51
N MET A 443 0.18 -11.28 -2.41
CA MET A 443 0.53 -12.01 -1.17
C MET A 443 2.04 -11.86 -0.90
N PRO A 444 2.54 -12.01 0.35
CA PRO A 444 3.95 -11.83 0.70
C PRO A 444 4.96 -12.65 -0.12
N ASN A 445 4.53 -13.79 -0.68
CA ASN A 445 5.34 -14.63 -1.57
C ASN A 445 5.41 -14.13 -3.04
N ARG A 446 4.47 -13.29 -3.49
CA ARG A 446 4.29 -12.83 -4.89
C ARG A 446 4.26 -11.31 -5.05
N THR A 447 4.27 -10.57 -3.95
CA THR A 447 4.22 -9.11 -3.92
C THR A 447 5.33 -8.41 -4.69
N ILE A 448 4.94 -7.29 -5.31
CA ILE A 448 5.79 -6.30 -5.97
C ILE A 448 6.31 -5.23 -5.00
N PHE A 449 5.75 -5.15 -3.78
CA PHE A 449 6.11 -4.20 -2.73
C PHE A 449 7.08 -4.80 -1.68
N LYS A 450 7.25 -4.14 -0.52
CA LYS A 450 8.21 -4.55 0.54
C LYS A 450 7.56 -5.26 1.73
N THR A 451 6.42 -5.91 1.55
CA THR A 451 5.63 -6.63 2.58
C THR A 451 6.13 -8.05 2.90
N LYS A 452 7.22 -8.51 2.26
CA LYS A 452 7.74 -9.89 2.34
C LYS A 452 8.15 -10.29 3.77
N LYS A 453 8.09 -11.60 4.09
CA LYS A 453 8.40 -12.19 5.41
C LYS A 453 9.69 -11.73 6.10
N ASN A 454 10.72 -11.42 5.32
CA ASN A 454 12.01 -10.97 5.84
C ASN A 454 12.19 -9.45 5.82
N SER A 455 11.18 -8.66 5.46
CA SER A 455 11.27 -7.19 5.37
C SER A 455 11.45 -6.53 6.73
N ASP A 456 12.26 -5.46 6.76
CA ASP A 456 12.38 -4.58 7.93
C ASP A 456 11.10 -3.71 8.11
N LEU A 457 10.15 -3.74 7.16
CA LEU A 457 8.84 -3.08 7.30
C LEU A 457 8.07 -3.59 8.53
N TRP A 458 8.13 -4.89 8.83
CA TRP A 458 7.43 -5.47 9.97
C TRP A 458 7.98 -4.93 11.31
N GLU A 459 9.27 -4.61 11.36
CA GLU A 459 9.90 -3.91 12.50
C GLU A 459 9.47 -2.42 12.56
N LEU A 460 9.47 -1.72 11.40
CA LEU A 460 9.05 -0.32 11.32
C LEU A 460 7.58 -0.13 11.74
N MET A 461 6.69 -1.04 11.36
CA MET A 461 5.29 -1.01 11.82
C MET A 461 5.13 -1.60 13.22
N GLY A 462 6.11 -2.35 13.73
CA GLY A 462 6.06 -3.03 15.02
C GLY A 462 4.98 -4.11 15.10
N VAL A 463 4.85 -4.88 14.02
CA VAL A 463 3.83 -5.92 13.82
C VAL A 463 4.53 -7.21 13.41
N PRO A 464 4.24 -8.38 14.03
CA PRO A 464 4.83 -9.64 13.61
C PRO A 464 4.37 -10.03 12.20
N PHE A 465 5.24 -10.71 11.43
CA PHE A 465 4.88 -11.20 10.11
C PHE A 465 3.70 -12.19 10.16
N VAL A 466 2.70 -11.95 9.30
CA VAL A 466 1.60 -12.86 9.00
C VAL A 466 1.56 -13.11 7.50
N ASP A 467 1.41 -14.38 7.10
CA ASP A 467 1.34 -14.77 5.68
C ASP A 467 -0.12 -14.72 5.19
N MET A 468 -0.60 -13.50 4.95
CA MET A 468 -1.96 -13.20 4.48
C MET A 468 -1.91 -12.24 3.28
N PHE A 469 -3.03 -12.06 2.58
CA PHE A 469 -3.15 -11.06 1.52
C PHE A 469 -2.79 -9.65 2.00
N GLU A 470 -2.15 -8.87 1.12
CA GLU A 470 -2.10 -7.42 1.29
C GLU A 470 -3.50 -6.83 1.18
N GLN A 471 -3.71 -5.68 1.81
CA GLN A 471 -4.99 -5.00 1.74
C GLN A 471 -5.10 -4.15 0.45
N GLU A 472 -6.31 -3.98 -0.05
CA GLU A 472 -6.70 -2.86 -0.91
C GLU A 472 -7.46 -1.82 -0.08
N SER A 473 -7.26 -0.54 -0.39
CA SER A 473 -7.83 0.60 0.33
C SER A 473 -8.80 1.43 -0.52
N GLY A 474 -9.01 1.05 -1.78
CA GLY A 474 -10.07 1.56 -2.65
C GLY A 474 -11.49 1.37 -2.10
N GLN A 475 -11.65 0.49 -1.10
CA GLN A 475 -12.77 0.51 -0.17
C GLN A 475 -12.34 -0.01 1.21
N VAL A 476 -12.88 0.59 2.27
CA VAL A 476 -12.60 0.20 3.66
C VAL A 476 -13.86 0.47 4.50
N LEU A 477 -14.36 -0.53 5.23
CA LEU A 477 -15.56 -0.39 6.07
C LEU A 477 -15.19 -0.47 7.54
N VAL A 478 -15.38 0.62 8.30
CA VAL A 478 -14.89 0.78 9.69
C VAL A 478 -15.97 1.33 10.62
N ASN A 479 -16.21 0.65 11.74
CA ASN A 479 -16.83 1.22 12.93
C ASN A 479 -15.75 1.98 13.71
N ARG A 480 -15.82 3.31 13.65
CA ARG A 480 -14.78 4.22 14.14
C ARG A 480 -14.76 4.32 15.67
N ALA A 481 -15.93 4.23 16.30
CA ALA A 481 -16.05 4.22 17.75
C ALA A 481 -15.33 3.01 18.37
N LYS A 482 -15.57 1.81 17.83
CA LYS A 482 -14.93 0.55 18.25
C LYS A 482 -13.42 0.55 18.00
N HIS A 483 -12.96 1.17 16.91
CA HIS A 483 -11.57 1.10 16.44
C HIS A 483 -10.74 2.39 16.64
N THR A 484 -11.13 3.24 17.59
CA THR A 484 -10.43 4.52 17.88
C THR A 484 -8.92 4.37 18.09
N LYS A 485 -8.44 3.30 18.74
CA LYS A 485 -7.00 3.05 18.90
C LYS A 485 -6.31 2.82 17.55
N ALA A 486 -6.87 1.95 16.72
CA ALA A 486 -6.32 1.65 15.40
C ALA A 486 -6.34 2.89 14.49
N LEU A 487 -7.38 3.74 14.59
CA LEU A 487 -7.44 5.02 13.88
C LEU A 487 -6.34 6.00 14.30
N HIS A 488 -5.97 6.07 15.58
CA HIS A 488 -4.83 6.87 16.04
C HIS A 488 -3.50 6.34 15.46
N THR A 489 -3.28 5.03 15.55
CA THR A 489 -2.10 4.38 14.94
C THR A 489 -2.06 4.54 13.41
N LEU A 490 -3.21 4.56 12.74
CA LEU A 490 -3.33 4.78 11.30
C LEU A 490 -2.87 6.19 10.88
N LEU A 491 -3.28 7.23 11.62
CA LEU A 491 -2.80 8.59 11.37
C LEU A 491 -1.30 8.72 11.66
N HIS A 492 -0.79 8.08 12.72
CA HIS A 492 0.66 8.03 12.97
C HIS A 492 1.43 7.50 11.75
N TYR A 493 0.96 6.41 11.15
CA TYR A 493 1.66 5.81 10.02
C TYR A 493 1.64 6.62 8.72
N GLY A 494 0.69 7.57 8.55
CA GLY A 494 0.55 8.38 7.34
C GLY A 494 0.80 9.88 7.50
N LEU A 495 0.85 10.41 8.73
CA LEU A 495 0.96 11.85 9.03
C LEU A 495 2.07 12.20 10.05
N THR A 496 2.75 11.24 10.67
CA THR A 496 3.92 11.55 11.54
C THR A 496 5.15 11.83 10.69
N GLU A 497 5.78 12.98 10.93
CA GLU A 497 7.07 13.35 10.33
C GLU A 497 8.25 12.98 11.25
N PRO A 498 9.39 12.47 10.71
CA PRO A 498 9.62 12.14 9.31
C PRO A 498 8.79 10.92 8.87
N HIS A 499 8.17 11.00 7.70
CA HIS A 499 7.24 9.98 7.22
C HIS A 499 7.96 8.73 6.65
N LEU A 500 8.55 7.94 7.55
CA LEU A 500 9.47 6.84 7.22
C LEU A 500 8.95 5.82 6.19
N PRO A 501 7.69 5.32 6.23
CA PRO A 501 7.18 4.39 5.21
C PRO A 501 7.22 4.94 3.78
N ALA A 502 7.03 6.26 3.63
CA ALA A 502 7.07 6.97 2.35
C ALA A 502 8.49 7.34 1.92
N GLU A 503 9.33 7.82 2.85
CA GLU A 503 10.76 8.12 2.58
C GLU A 503 11.53 6.87 2.13
N PHE A 504 11.21 5.71 2.70
CA PHE A 504 11.89 4.44 2.44
C PHE A 504 11.29 3.62 1.29
N ASP A 505 10.24 4.08 0.60
CA ASP A 505 9.60 3.38 -0.53
C ASP A 505 9.19 1.93 -0.17
N MET A 506 8.57 1.78 1.01
CA MET A 506 8.22 0.46 1.56
C MET A 506 6.79 0.03 1.25
N LEU A 507 5.87 0.99 1.26
CA LEU A 507 4.44 0.81 1.04
C LEU A 507 3.90 1.79 -0.01
N TRP A 508 2.84 1.38 -0.70
CA TRP A 508 2.19 2.19 -1.72
C TRP A 508 1.11 3.09 -1.08
N GLY A 509 1.56 4.09 -0.32
CA GLY A 509 0.67 5.04 0.35
C GLY A 509 -0.16 4.40 1.46
N ASP A 510 -1.46 4.68 1.42
CA ASP A 510 -2.48 4.25 2.38
C ASP A 510 -2.77 2.74 2.34
N LYS A 511 -2.53 2.10 1.19
CA LYS A 511 -2.95 0.75 0.79
C LYS A 511 -3.07 -0.27 1.92
N ASP A 512 -1.97 -0.48 2.63
CA ASP A 512 -1.79 -1.57 3.61
C ASP A 512 -1.78 -1.04 5.06
N LEU A 513 -1.84 0.29 5.25
CA LEU A 513 -1.68 0.95 6.55
C LEU A 513 -2.84 0.68 7.52
N PHE A 514 -4.06 0.54 7.00
CA PHE A 514 -5.24 0.12 7.76
C PHE A 514 -4.99 -1.25 8.41
N ARG A 515 -4.68 -2.28 7.62
CA ARG A 515 -4.28 -3.62 8.11
C ARG A 515 -3.16 -3.55 9.15
N PHE A 516 -2.08 -2.82 8.90
CA PHE A 516 -0.98 -2.68 9.87
C PHE A 516 -1.43 -2.01 11.19
N ALA A 517 -2.28 -0.98 11.14
CA ALA A 517 -2.74 -0.26 12.34
C ALA A 517 -3.68 -1.08 13.20
N TRP A 518 -4.56 -1.89 12.58
CA TRP A 518 -5.39 -2.85 13.31
C TRP A 518 -4.53 -3.96 13.94
N MET A 519 -3.56 -4.52 13.20
CA MET A 519 -2.65 -5.53 13.74
C MET A 519 -1.79 -5.00 14.90
N ARG A 520 -1.25 -3.78 14.81
CA ARG A 520 -0.44 -3.18 15.90
C ARG A 520 -1.24 -3.00 17.18
N THR A 521 -2.50 -2.60 17.06
CA THR A 521 -3.39 -2.33 18.21
C THR A 521 -4.15 -3.57 18.70
N ASN A 522 -3.96 -4.73 18.06
CA ASN A 522 -4.75 -5.95 18.26
C ASN A 522 -6.26 -5.70 18.14
N SER A 523 -6.65 -4.83 17.20
CA SER A 523 -8.04 -4.49 16.90
C SER A 523 -8.63 -5.47 15.89
N THR A 524 -9.86 -5.92 16.11
CA THR A 524 -10.53 -6.92 15.27
C THR A 524 -10.88 -6.38 13.87
N PHE A 525 -10.63 -7.19 12.84
CA PHE A 525 -11.09 -6.95 11.47
C PHE A 525 -11.33 -8.29 10.78
N HIS A 526 -12.21 -8.31 9.79
CA HIS A 526 -12.33 -9.39 8.83
C HIS A 526 -11.66 -8.97 7.52
N MET A 527 -10.75 -9.80 7.01
CA MET A 527 -10.26 -9.71 5.63
C MET A 527 -11.14 -10.62 4.79
N ILE A 528 -11.79 -10.09 3.74
CA ILE A 528 -12.61 -10.88 2.82
C ILE A 528 -11.79 -12.07 2.28
N GLU A 529 -12.28 -13.29 2.54
CA GLU A 529 -11.54 -14.53 2.24
C GLU A 529 -11.35 -14.77 0.74
N ARG A 530 -12.29 -14.28 -0.07
CA ARG A 530 -12.33 -14.47 -1.51
C ARG A 530 -11.30 -13.56 -2.21
N PRO A 531 -10.26 -14.11 -2.87
CA PRO A 531 -9.23 -13.29 -3.50
C PRO A 531 -9.77 -12.44 -4.65
N ALA A 532 -9.22 -11.23 -4.81
CA ALA A 532 -9.65 -10.29 -5.83
C ALA A 532 -9.67 -10.91 -7.24
N GLY A 533 -10.82 -10.82 -7.90
CA GLY A 533 -10.99 -11.14 -9.31
C GLY A 533 -10.63 -9.94 -10.20
N SER A 534 -10.86 -10.05 -11.50
CA SER A 534 -10.70 -8.92 -12.41
C SER A 534 -11.70 -8.96 -13.56
N ALA A 535 -12.24 -7.79 -13.92
CA ALA A 535 -13.11 -7.59 -15.06
C ALA A 535 -12.30 -6.97 -16.21
N GLY A 536 -12.62 -7.36 -17.44
CA GLY A 536 -11.90 -6.87 -18.62
C GLY A 536 -12.26 -7.56 -19.92
N LEU A 537 -11.31 -7.52 -20.85
CA LEU A 537 -11.45 -8.01 -22.22
C LEU A 537 -10.84 -9.41 -22.41
N ARG A 538 -11.35 -10.14 -23.42
CA ARG A 538 -10.77 -11.40 -23.90
C ARG A 538 -10.52 -11.28 -25.40
N ALA A 539 -9.36 -11.74 -25.87
CA ALA A 539 -9.08 -11.82 -27.30
C ALA A 539 -10.00 -12.89 -27.96
N PRO A 540 -10.85 -12.58 -28.97
CA PRO A 540 -11.88 -13.50 -29.44
C PRO A 540 -11.38 -14.87 -29.94
N HIS A 541 -10.16 -14.92 -30.49
CA HIS A 541 -9.58 -16.13 -31.09
C HIS A 541 -8.43 -16.74 -30.26
N LEU A 542 -8.17 -16.23 -29.04
CA LEU A 542 -7.09 -16.68 -28.18
C LEU A 542 -7.55 -16.79 -26.73
N ASN A 543 -7.07 -17.77 -25.98
CA ASN A 543 -7.32 -17.84 -24.53
C ASN A 543 -6.40 -16.89 -23.75
N ILE A 544 -6.43 -15.61 -24.15
CA ILE A 544 -5.76 -14.47 -23.53
C ILE A 544 -6.82 -13.54 -22.94
N PHE A 545 -6.74 -13.32 -21.64
CA PHE A 545 -7.53 -12.35 -20.88
C PHE A 545 -6.70 -11.11 -20.53
N CYS A 546 -7.34 -9.94 -20.51
CA CYS A 546 -6.76 -8.69 -20.03
C CYS A 546 -7.76 -7.99 -19.10
N GLY A 547 -7.59 -8.21 -17.80
CA GLY A 547 -8.30 -7.50 -16.76
C GLY A 547 -7.82 -6.05 -16.65
N ASN A 548 -8.72 -5.10 -16.48
CA ASN A 548 -8.41 -3.66 -16.37
C ASN A 548 -9.08 -3.00 -15.15
N THR A 549 -9.92 -3.78 -14.45
CA THR A 549 -10.71 -3.41 -13.29
C THR A 549 -10.58 -4.53 -12.27
N MET A 550 -10.35 -4.20 -10.99
CA MET A 550 -10.34 -5.17 -9.90
C MET A 550 -11.78 -5.50 -9.47
N VAL A 551 -12.06 -6.76 -9.19
CA VAL A 551 -13.39 -7.26 -8.80
C VAL A 551 -13.29 -7.79 -7.38
N GLN A 552 -14.08 -7.22 -6.47
CA GLN A 552 -13.99 -7.50 -5.05
C GLN A 552 -15.36 -7.81 -4.44
N HIS A 553 -15.32 -8.63 -3.40
CA HIS A 553 -16.47 -9.40 -2.93
C HIS A 553 -16.91 -9.01 -1.53
N ASP A 554 -18.16 -9.25 -1.20
CA ASP A 554 -18.65 -9.16 0.19
C ASP A 554 -18.41 -10.49 0.95
N PRO A 555 -18.71 -10.58 2.26
CA PRO A 555 -18.45 -11.79 3.04
C PRO A 555 -19.21 -13.03 2.56
N ASP A 556 -20.34 -12.87 1.87
CA ASP A 556 -21.11 -13.95 1.26
C ASP A 556 -20.45 -14.49 -0.04
N GLY A 557 -19.43 -13.78 -0.54
CA GLY A 557 -18.69 -14.11 -1.76
C GLY A 557 -19.32 -13.58 -3.06
N ASP A 558 -20.41 -12.80 -2.96
CA ASP A 558 -20.99 -12.05 -4.07
C ASP A 558 -20.08 -10.89 -4.48
N ILE A 559 -20.23 -10.38 -5.71
CA ILE A 559 -19.45 -9.23 -6.16
C ILE A 559 -20.10 -7.94 -5.64
N ALA A 560 -19.35 -7.20 -4.83
CA ALA A 560 -19.78 -5.94 -4.22
C ALA A 560 -19.16 -4.71 -4.90
N PHE A 561 -17.92 -4.81 -5.40
CA PHE A 561 -17.15 -3.65 -5.88
C PHE A 561 -16.36 -3.93 -7.17
N LEU A 562 -16.30 -2.90 -8.03
CA LEU A 562 -15.58 -2.87 -9.30
C LEU A 562 -14.68 -1.62 -9.35
N HIS A 563 -13.38 -1.81 -9.09
CA HIS A 563 -12.40 -0.72 -8.94
C HIS A 563 -11.58 -0.55 -10.22
N ARG A 564 -11.80 0.53 -10.99
CA ARG A 564 -11.16 0.83 -12.30
C ARG A 564 -9.73 1.37 -12.15
N ASN A 565 -8.90 0.68 -11.37
CA ASN A 565 -7.55 1.10 -10.96
C ASN A 565 -6.51 1.36 -12.09
N ILE A 566 -6.86 1.12 -13.37
CA ILE A 566 -6.06 1.48 -14.55
C ILE A 566 -6.72 2.56 -15.41
N VAL A 567 -8.02 2.43 -15.73
CA VAL A 567 -8.75 3.30 -16.68
C VAL A 567 -9.80 4.13 -15.93
N LYS A 568 -9.33 5.19 -15.28
CA LYS A 568 -10.19 6.18 -14.59
C LYS A 568 -10.93 7.07 -15.58
N PHE A 569 -12.12 7.55 -15.22
CA PHE A 569 -12.81 8.59 -16.00
C PHE A 569 -12.23 9.96 -15.63
N LEU A 570 -11.60 10.63 -16.59
CA LEU A 570 -10.90 11.90 -16.44
C LEU A 570 -11.39 12.87 -17.52
N PRO A 571 -11.42 14.19 -17.27
CA PRO A 571 -11.67 15.20 -18.29
C PRO A 571 -10.76 15.03 -19.52
N ASP A 572 -11.32 15.21 -20.71
CA ASP A 572 -10.67 15.00 -22.02
C ASP A 572 -10.07 13.60 -22.25
N GLY A 573 -10.34 12.63 -21.38
CA GLY A 573 -9.91 11.25 -21.50
C GLY A 573 -10.83 10.46 -22.41
N ASN A 574 -10.30 9.90 -23.51
CA ASN A 574 -11.01 8.95 -24.38
C ASN A 574 -11.18 7.57 -23.71
N ASN A 575 -11.84 7.56 -22.56
CA ASN A 575 -11.87 6.48 -21.57
C ASN A 575 -13.29 5.87 -21.39
N THR A 576 -14.21 6.23 -22.29
CA THR A 576 -15.60 5.75 -22.41
C THR A 576 -15.74 4.54 -23.34
N GLU A 577 -14.62 3.91 -23.73
CA GLU A 577 -14.61 2.57 -24.32
C GLU A 577 -15.14 1.56 -23.28
N LYS A 578 -16.04 0.64 -23.68
CA LYS A 578 -16.53 -0.43 -22.81
C LYS A 578 -15.43 -1.48 -22.60
N LEU A 579 -15.11 -1.77 -21.35
CA LEU A 579 -14.01 -2.63 -20.95
C LEU A 579 -14.46 -3.91 -20.25
N TRP A 580 -15.66 -3.95 -19.66
CA TRP A 580 -16.15 -5.06 -18.85
C TRP A 580 -16.90 -6.09 -19.70
N GLN A 581 -16.19 -6.84 -20.56
CA GLN A 581 -16.82 -7.92 -21.35
C GLN A 581 -16.89 -9.24 -20.58
N TYR A 582 -15.88 -9.53 -19.76
CA TYR A 582 -15.76 -10.76 -18.98
C TYR A 582 -15.29 -10.49 -17.56
N VAL A 583 -15.80 -11.27 -16.61
CA VAL A 583 -15.36 -11.31 -15.21
C VAL A 583 -14.56 -12.59 -15.00
N GLN A 584 -13.29 -12.45 -14.64
CA GLN A 584 -12.43 -13.54 -14.21
C GLN A 584 -12.42 -13.63 -12.69
N GLN A 585 -12.73 -14.80 -12.14
CA GLN A 585 -12.75 -15.02 -10.69
C GLN A 585 -11.94 -16.26 -10.32
N TYR A 586 -11.27 -16.23 -9.17
CA TYR A 586 -10.58 -17.40 -8.64
C TYR A 586 -11.58 -18.45 -8.14
N ASN A 587 -11.23 -19.73 -8.31
CA ASN A 587 -12.06 -20.85 -7.86
C ASN A 587 -11.63 -21.26 -6.45
N MET A 588 -12.46 -21.00 -5.43
CA MET A 588 -12.13 -21.25 -4.01
C MET A 588 -11.89 -22.71 -3.64
N ASN A 589 -12.20 -23.67 -4.53
CA ASN A 589 -11.84 -25.08 -4.36
C ASN A 589 -10.41 -25.43 -4.82
N GLN A 590 -9.60 -24.41 -5.11
CA GLN A 590 -8.20 -24.54 -5.51
C GLN A 590 -7.26 -24.10 -4.40
N ASP A 591 -6.04 -24.63 -4.44
CA ASP A 591 -4.94 -24.22 -3.58
C ASP A 591 -4.44 -22.81 -3.97
N LEU A 592 -4.30 -21.90 -3.00
CA LEU A 592 -3.89 -20.50 -3.20
C LEU A 592 -2.52 -20.35 -3.90
N ARG A 593 -1.68 -21.39 -3.92
CA ARG A 593 -0.45 -21.43 -4.75
C ARG A 593 -0.77 -21.31 -6.25
N PHE A 594 -2.00 -21.56 -6.70
CA PHE A 594 -2.47 -21.32 -8.07
C PHE A 594 -3.09 -19.93 -8.30
N TYR A 595 -3.31 -19.13 -7.25
CA TYR A 595 -3.71 -17.73 -7.41
C TYR A 595 -2.51 -16.88 -7.90
N GLU A 596 -2.51 -16.53 -9.18
CA GLU A 596 -1.40 -15.85 -9.83
C GLU A 596 -1.87 -14.76 -10.80
N VAL A 597 -2.02 -13.55 -10.26
CA VAL A 597 -2.23 -12.32 -11.02
C VAL A 597 -0.86 -11.76 -11.46
N ARG A 598 -0.78 -11.22 -12.69
CA ARG A 598 0.40 -10.46 -13.15
C ARG A 598 -0.03 -9.14 -13.78
N GLY A 599 0.72 -8.09 -13.50
CA GLY A 599 0.65 -6.83 -14.25
C GLY A 599 1.44 -6.94 -15.55
N ASP A 600 0.78 -7.23 -16.67
CA ASP A 600 1.41 -7.44 -17.99
C ASP A 600 1.04 -6.32 -18.97
N VAL A 601 1.80 -6.15 -20.05
CA VAL A 601 1.59 -5.11 -21.07
C VAL A 601 1.79 -5.71 -22.46
N ASP A 602 0.70 -6.05 -23.15
CA ASP A 602 0.76 -6.64 -24.49
C ASP A 602 -0.13 -5.92 -25.51
N HIS A 603 0.39 -4.78 -25.98
CA HIS A 603 -0.23 -3.94 -27.01
C HIS A 603 -0.48 -4.64 -28.35
N ARG A 604 0.00 -5.88 -28.57
CA ARG A 604 -0.30 -6.66 -29.79
C ARG A 604 -1.76 -7.12 -29.84
N TRP A 605 -2.37 -7.31 -28.66
CA TRP A 605 -3.74 -7.81 -28.52
C TRP A 605 -4.71 -6.75 -27.96
N PHE A 606 -4.19 -5.84 -27.14
CA PHE A 606 -4.95 -4.75 -26.52
C PHE A 606 -4.19 -3.42 -26.68
N PRO A 607 -4.16 -2.82 -27.88
CA PRO A 607 -3.32 -1.66 -28.17
C PRO A 607 -3.70 -0.39 -27.38
N SER A 608 -4.97 -0.20 -27.03
CA SER A 608 -5.44 0.90 -26.18
C SER A 608 -5.06 0.72 -24.70
N ILE A 609 -4.90 -0.52 -24.24
CA ILE A 609 -4.72 -0.83 -22.81
C ILE A 609 -3.24 -0.78 -22.41
N ARG A 610 -2.93 0.05 -21.41
CA ARG A 610 -1.56 0.26 -20.89
C ARG A 610 -1.07 -0.82 -19.94
N LYS A 611 -1.97 -1.58 -19.31
CA LYS A 611 -1.66 -2.65 -18.36
C LYS A 611 -2.84 -3.60 -18.22
N CYS A 612 -2.56 -4.90 -18.15
CA CYS A 612 -3.52 -5.96 -17.85
C CYS A 612 -3.25 -6.55 -16.46
N TYR A 613 -4.30 -6.91 -15.74
CA TYR A 613 -4.30 -7.75 -14.54
C TYR A 613 -5.10 -9.05 -14.77
N GLY A 614 -5.28 -9.83 -13.70
CA GLY A 614 -5.80 -11.19 -13.75
C GLY A 614 -4.76 -12.23 -14.19
N ARG A 615 -5.23 -13.46 -14.36
CA ARG A 615 -4.48 -14.58 -14.94
C ARG A 615 -4.61 -14.53 -16.46
N ARG A 616 -3.56 -14.06 -17.13
CA ARG A 616 -3.56 -13.80 -18.58
C ARG A 616 -3.86 -15.03 -19.47
N ILE A 617 -3.21 -16.17 -19.21
CA ILE A 617 -3.34 -17.41 -20.01
C ILE A 617 -3.50 -18.65 -19.11
N ASN A 618 -4.04 -19.73 -19.68
CA ASN A 618 -4.31 -21.00 -19.01
C ASN A 618 -5.09 -20.83 -17.69
N TYR A 619 -5.96 -19.81 -17.64
CA TYR A 619 -6.71 -19.40 -16.45
C TYR A 619 -7.69 -20.48 -15.99
N LEU A 620 -8.30 -21.21 -16.92
CA LEU A 620 -9.30 -22.27 -16.65
C LEU A 620 -8.82 -23.39 -15.71
N ARG A 621 -7.53 -23.50 -15.42
CA ARG A 621 -7.00 -24.41 -14.39
C ARG A 621 -7.41 -23.99 -12.96
N ALA A 622 -7.51 -22.69 -12.68
CA ALA A 622 -7.73 -22.18 -11.32
C ALA A 622 -8.70 -20.99 -11.22
N TYR A 623 -9.18 -20.49 -12.36
CA TYR A 623 -10.09 -19.36 -12.46
C TYR A 623 -11.25 -19.70 -13.39
N SER A 624 -12.44 -19.25 -13.02
CA SER A 624 -13.58 -19.14 -13.93
C SER A 624 -13.47 -17.84 -14.74
N LEU A 625 -14.05 -17.85 -15.95
CA LEU A 625 -14.20 -16.66 -16.78
C LEU A 625 -15.63 -16.68 -17.32
N LYS A 626 -16.47 -15.74 -16.87
CA LYS A 626 -17.86 -15.58 -17.31
C LYS A 626 -18.04 -14.29 -18.10
N PRO A 627 -18.93 -14.22 -19.11
CA PRO A 627 -19.40 -12.96 -19.67
C PRO A 627 -19.97 -12.03 -18.59
N ILE A 628 -19.92 -10.71 -18.80
CA ILE A 628 -20.52 -9.72 -17.88
C ILE A 628 -22.05 -9.88 -17.79
N THR A 629 -22.68 -10.41 -18.83
CA THR A 629 -24.12 -10.69 -18.93
C THR A 629 -24.62 -11.75 -17.95
N ASP A 630 -23.72 -12.53 -17.36
CA ASP A 630 -24.04 -13.57 -16.38
C ASP A 630 -24.25 -13.00 -14.96
N PHE A 631 -24.14 -11.68 -14.79
CA PHE A 631 -24.16 -10.99 -13.49
C PHE A 631 -25.30 -9.95 -13.42
N PRO A 632 -25.88 -9.69 -12.23
CA PRO A 632 -27.02 -8.78 -12.10
C PRO A 632 -26.69 -7.32 -12.45
N PHE A 633 -25.42 -6.93 -12.37
CA PHE A 633 -24.90 -5.59 -12.70
C PHE A 633 -24.43 -5.47 -14.17
N ALA A 634 -24.89 -6.31 -15.08
CA ALA A 634 -24.40 -6.36 -16.47
C ALA A 634 -24.44 -5.01 -17.22
N GLY A 635 -25.40 -4.14 -16.90
CA GLY A 635 -25.53 -2.79 -17.51
C GLY A 635 -24.73 -1.68 -16.82
N LEU A 636 -24.03 -1.97 -15.72
CA LEU A 636 -23.44 -0.94 -14.85
C LEU A 636 -22.34 -0.10 -15.55
N GLU A 637 -21.54 -0.69 -16.46
CA GLU A 637 -20.55 0.11 -17.21
C GLU A 637 -21.22 1.13 -18.15
N ASP A 638 -22.35 0.76 -18.75
CA ASP A 638 -23.10 1.62 -19.66
C ASP A 638 -23.76 2.79 -18.93
N GLU A 639 -24.30 2.53 -17.74
CA GLU A 639 -24.84 3.54 -16.82
C GLU A 639 -23.75 4.52 -16.36
N ILE A 640 -22.61 4.01 -15.90
CA ILE A 640 -21.47 4.85 -15.51
C ILE A 640 -20.99 5.72 -16.68
N ILE A 641 -20.83 5.15 -17.87
CA ILE A 641 -20.44 5.90 -19.08
C ILE A 641 -21.48 6.98 -19.42
N SER A 642 -22.78 6.67 -19.29
CA SER A 642 -23.85 7.65 -19.50
C SER A 642 -23.79 8.81 -18.50
N HIS A 643 -23.51 8.55 -17.22
CA HIS A 643 -23.34 9.60 -16.22
C HIS A 643 -22.04 10.40 -16.39
N VAL A 644 -20.98 9.83 -16.94
CA VAL A 644 -19.78 10.61 -17.34
C VAL A 644 -20.15 11.62 -18.43
N GLN A 645 -20.87 11.19 -19.47
CA GLN A 645 -21.34 12.06 -20.56
C GLN A 645 -22.32 13.14 -20.07
N GLU A 646 -23.21 12.80 -19.13
CA GLU A 646 -24.08 13.75 -18.43
C GLU A 646 -23.25 14.80 -17.68
N GLY A 647 -22.20 14.37 -16.96
CA GLY A 647 -21.29 15.24 -16.23
C GLY A 647 -20.50 16.20 -17.13
N GLU A 648 -19.98 15.70 -18.26
CA GLU A 648 -19.32 16.52 -19.28
C GLU A 648 -20.28 17.59 -19.85
N ALA A 649 -21.53 17.21 -20.12
CA ALA A 649 -22.56 18.13 -20.59
C ALA A 649 -22.91 19.21 -19.54
N ILE A 650 -22.94 18.86 -18.24
CA ILE A 650 -23.14 19.81 -17.14
C ILE A 650 -21.98 20.82 -17.06
N ILE A 651 -20.72 20.35 -17.07
CA ILE A 651 -19.53 21.23 -17.06
C ILE A 651 -19.59 22.19 -18.26
N LYS A 652 -19.77 21.65 -19.47
CA LYS A 652 -19.83 22.43 -20.71
C LYS A 652 -20.97 23.45 -20.72
N LYS A 653 -22.15 23.10 -20.19
CA LYS A 653 -23.31 24.00 -20.10
C LYS A 653 -23.11 25.14 -19.10
N SER A 654 -22.38 24.91 -18.01
CA SER A 654 -22.09 25.94 -17.01
C SER A 654 -21.04 26.96 -17.46
N GLY A 655 -20.29 26.67 -18.53
CA GLY A 655 -19.15 27.48 -18.96
C GLY A 655 -17.96 27.43 -17.99
N TYR A 656 -17.95 26.46 -17.05
CA TYR A 656 -16.86 26.28 -16.10
C TYR A 656 -15.57 25.87 -16.83
N VAL A 657 -14.46 26.52 -16.48
CA VAL A 657 -13.12 26.23 -17.00
C VAL A 657 -12.22 25.96 -15.79
N SER A 658 -11.66 24.74 -15.71
CA SER A 658 -10.69 24.39 -14.69
C SER A 658 -9.47 25.31 -14.74
N LEU A 659 -8.98 25.73 -13.58
CA LEU A 659 -7.73 26.47 -13.49
C LEU A 659 -6.58 25.57 -13.99
N PRO A 660 -5.63 26.10 -14.80
CA PRO A 660 -4.48 25.32 -15.23
C PRO A 660 -3.66 24.84 -14.03
N THR A 661 -3.77 23.55 -13.69
CA THR A 661 -2.95 22.96 -12.62
C THR A 661 -1.49 23.08 -13.03
N GLU A 662 -0.68 23.86 -12.31
CA GLU A 662 0.75 23.87 -12.56
C GLU A 662 1.30 22.43 -12.41
N PRO A 663 2.01 21.90 -13.42
CA PRO A 663 2.50 20.53 -13.36
C PRO A 663 3.46 20.39 -12.18
N PRO A 664 3.22 19.46 -11.23
CA PRO A 664 3.94 19.41 -9.97
C PRO A 664 5.44 19.33 -10.20
N ALA A 665 6.17 20.33 -9.70
CA ALA A 665 7.52 20.70 -10.13
C ALA A 665 8.45 19.50 -10.37
N THR A 666 8.52 19.07 -11.64
CA THR A 666 9.24 17.85 -11.99
C THR A 666 10.74 18.05 -11.73
N LYS A 667 11.31 17.26 -10.82
CA LYS A 667 12.76 17.24 -10.58
C LYS A 667 13.44 17.02 -11.92
N ALA A 668 14.19 18.03 -12.38
CA ALA A 668 14.66 18.12 -13.76
C ALA A 668 15.27 16.79 -14.23
N PRO A 669 14.88 16.29 -15.42
CA PRO A 669 15.20 14.93 -15.82
C PRO A 669 16.71 14.72 -15.80
N LYS A 670 17.17 13.78 -14.95
CA LYS A 670 18.60 13.43 -14.82
C LYS A 670 19.14 13.18 -16.22
N ARG A 671 20.02 14.09 -16.69
CA ARG A 671 20.59 14.03 -18.05
C ARG A 671 21.13 12.64 -18.33
N ILE A 672 20.39 11.87 -19.14
CA ILE A 672 20.87 10.59 -19.66
C ILE A 672 22.11 10.93 -20.48
N LYS A 673 23.30 10.57 -19.97
CA LYS A 673 24.53 10.60 -20.76
C LYS A 673 24.34 9.61 -21.91
N LYS A 674 23.92 10.10 -23.08
CA LYS A 674 23.96 9.33 -24.32
C LYS A 674 25.35 8.72 -24.43
N ARG A 675 25.45 7.39 -24.34
CA ARG A 675 26.65 6.68 -24.79
C ARG A 675 26.86 7.10 -26.24
N ARG A 676 28.03 7.66 -26.55
CA ARG A 676 28.42 7.92 -27.94
C ARG A 676 28.82 6.57 -28.53
N ASP A 677 27.91 5.95 -29.25
CA ASP A 677 28.22 4.76 -30.04
C ASP A 677 29.35 5.12 -31.01
N HIS A 678 30.53 4.53 -30.77
CA HIS A 678 31.65 4.66 -31.69
C HIS A 678 31.36 3.80 -32.90
N LYS A 679 30.94 4.44 -34.00
CA LYS A 679 31.06 3.84 -35.33
C LYS A 679 32.52 3.45 -35.56
N ARG A 680 32.82 2.14 -35.48
CA ARG A 680 33.96 1.56 -36.16
C ARG A 680 33.59 1.34 -37.62
N SER A 681 33.66 2.40 -38.41
CA SER A 681 33.99 2.28 -39.83
C SER A 681 35.50 2.23 -39.94
N ASP A 682 36.05 1.16 -40.49
CA ASP A 682 36.97 1.20 -41.64
C ASP A 682 37.62 -0.18 -41.90
N GLN A 683 38.18 -0.33 -43.10
CA GLN A 683 39.01 -1.46 -43.56
C GLN A 683 38.35 -2.85 -43.53
N LYS A 684 37.49 -3.10 -44.52
CA LYS A 684 37.44 -4.41 -45.18
C LYS A 684 37.35 -4.26 -46.70
N ASP A 685 38.43 -3.78 -47.28
CA ASP A 685 38.63 -3.82 -48.73
C ASP A 685 40.12 -3.93 -49.09
N ARG A 686 40.43 -4.38 -50.31
CA ARG A 686 41.80 -4.72 -50.79
C ARG A 686 42.52 -5.85 -50.03
N LYS A 687 42.04 -7.09 -50.21
CA LYS A 687 42.95 -8.24 -50.31
C LYS A 687 42.72 -8.97 -51.63
N ASP A 688 43.33 -8.43 -52.68
CA ASP A 688 43.37 -9.08 -53.99
C ASP A 688 44.73 -8.84 -54.65
N LYS A 689 45.69 -9.75 -54.38
CA LYS A 689 46.91 -9.97 -55.18
C LYS A 689 47.72 -11.18 -54.70
N LYS A 690 47.80 -12.17 -55.61
CA LYS A 690 48.84 -13.20 -55.78
C LYS A 690 48.94 -14.34 -54.73
N LYS A 691 48.64 -15.54 -55.26
CA LYS A 691 49.08 -16.89 -54.87
C LYS A 691 48.57 -17.41 -53.53
#